data_AF-A0A4V1J4N2-F1
#
_entry.id   AF-A0A4V1J4N2-F1
#
_cell.length_a   1.000
_cell.length_b   1.000
_cell.length_c   1.000
_cell.angle_alpha   90.00
_cell.angle_beta   90.00
_cell.angle_gamma   90.00
#
_symmetry.space_group_name_H-M   'P 1'
#
loop_
_entity.id
_entity.type
_entity.pdbx_description
1 polymer ?
#
loop_
_entity_poly.entity_id
_entity_poly.type
_entity_poly.pdbx_seq_one_letter_code
_entity_poly.pdbx_strand_id
1 'polypeptide(L)'
;DSHLHLVPIGAVGKIYIGGIGVSRGYITQPNLNAEKFFDNPFTGQGKLYYTGDLGRWLPTGQVDCLGRIDNQIKIRGFRVELDEIDSNILHYPQIRACVTVLQKNNSSDDILVSYIVPEFIGPFQVPGNMVSGIPVIISDDMCLGGDFVGLGSKIKEHLKQVLPRYSVPSIFILLTHLPMNSNQKVDKSALPWHQEVLITKKLGPDGLVTGDNGTATDEPNLIANYSPTQASLCKIWQQVLGEDSVIPLHSNFFNLGGHSILATRMTIQVQNIFGASIPHNLVFRQPTIYGMALEIDHTLDLNFDNHPTTYSMDFDDLVHQLPPLLKDHSDNWLTIFPDEAWPGDAPVFFLTGATGFLGTFILATLLSHYPSATVHCLVRAQSSKQAFERIKTSCMGRLVWQSNQQVRAIVGDLAQPHLGIAEAEWVSLTRVVDVIIHNGALVHWMYPYEKFRGPNVLGTLAALELATTHHIKSLHYISTLSVFTKDNLTQSILDTGIPESDDLERSRFNISAGYDQSKWVADKLIQEAHIRGYPCTIIRPGFIVGASESGVVNTDDFLWRLVKGSIQLGKAPIMDCTVNMCPVDYVAEILVRIVSEPKALTTGTFHVNAPAPFSYNDVFDQLRVYGFTLEIIDYPIWCKHLKAAAQKPDDNALYSLLMFVLDNLPEMMNFPTIN
;
A
#
# COMPACT_ATOMS: atom_id res chain seq x y z
N ASP A 1 -11.27 -24.03 12.96
CA ASP A 1 -9.95 -23.41 12.68
C ASP A 1 -9.02 -24.45 12.04
N SER A 2 -7.70 -24.27 12.08
CA SER A 2 -6.68 -25.24 11.64
C SER A 2 -6.56 -26.47 12.53
N HIS A 3 -7.13 -26.45 13.74
CA HIS A 3 -7.05 -27.51 14.75
C HIS A 3 -8.38 -28.25 14.93
N LEU A 4 -9.33 -28.08 13.99
CA LEU A 4 -10.68 -28.66 14.03
C LEU A 4 -11.52 -28.22 15.25
N HIS A 5 -11.30 -27.01 15.77
CA HIS A 5 -12.23 -26.37 16.70
C HIS A 5 -13.25 -25.49 15.98
N LEU A 6 -14.44 -25.35 16.57
CA LEU A 6 -15.44 -24.40 16.11
C LEU A 6 -14.90 -22.97 16.24
N VAL A 7 -15.12 -22.16 15.22
CA VAL A 7 -14.79 -20.73 15.25
C VAL A 7 -16.02 -19.93 15.72
N PRO A 8 -15.84 -18.77 16.39
CA PRO A 8 -16.94 -17.90 16.79
C PRO A 8 -17.79 -17.43 15.60
N ILE A 9 -19.05 -17.04 15.88
CA ILE A 9 -19.93 -16.39 14.89
C ILE A 9 -19.23 -15.11 14.39
N GLY A 10 -19.24 -14.90 13.07
CA GLY A 10 -18.57 -13.79 12.39
C GLY A 10 -17.09 -14.04 12.04
N ALA A 11 -16.43 -15.01 12.68
CA ALA A 11 -15.05 -15.36 12.39
C ALA A 11 -14.93 -16.23 11.13
N VAL A 12 -13.93 -15.94 10.30
CA VAL A 12 -13.65 -16.69 9.08
C VAL A 12 -13.00 -18.03 9.41
N GLY A 13 -13.55 -19.11 8.85
CA GLY A 13 -13.04 -20.47 9.00
C GLY A 13 -13.20 -21.31 7.75
N LYS A 14 -12.63 -22.52 7.79
CA LYS A 14 -12.81 -23.56 6.76
C LYS A 14 -14.22 -24.13 6.84
N ILE A 15 -14.86 -24.35 5.70
CA ILE A 15 -16.19 -24.96 5.62
C ILE A 15 -16.06 -26.48 5.58
N TYR A 16 -16.69 -27.14 6.55
CA TYR A 16 -16.87 -28.59 6.60
C TYR A 16 -18.37 -28.91 6.54
N ILE A 17 -18.72 -29.94 5.79
CA ILE A 17 -20.11 -30.41 5.67
C ILE A 17 -20.23 -31.77 6.34
N GLY A 18 -21.23 -31.92 7.21
CA GLY A 18 -21.56 -33.18 7.88
C GLY A 18 -23.00 -33.61 7.62
N GLY A 19 -23.32 -34.86 7.92
CA GLY A 19 -24.68 -35.40 7.90
C GLY A 19 -24.91 -36.47 6.82
N ILE A 20 -26.18 -36.85 6.65
CA ILE A 20 -26.57 -37.99 5.80
C ILE A 20 -26.22 -37.83 4.31
N GLY A 21 -26.05 -36.58 3.85
CA GLY A 21 -25.67 -36.28 2.47
C GLY A 21 -24.19 -36.46 2.14
N VAL A 22 -23.33 -36.75 3.13
CA VAL A 22 -21.89 -36.94 2.92
C VAL A 22 -21.62 -38.35 2.38
N SER A 23 -20.90 -38.45 1.27
CA SER A 23 -20.56 -39.73 0.65
C SER A 23 -19.56 -40.53 1.50
N ARG A 24 -19.41 -41.84 1.21
CA ARG A 24 -18.47 -42.71 1.93
C ARG A 24 -16.99 -42.40 1.66
N GLY A 25 -16.71 -41.65 0.60
CA GLY A 25 -15.38 -41.35 0.08
C GLY A 25 -15.26 -41.63 -1.42
N TYR A 26 -14.11 -41.27 -1.98
CA TYR A 26 -13.68 -41.60 -3.33
C TYR A 26 -13.31 -43.08 -3.46
N ILE A 27 -13.77 -43.72 -4.53
CA ILE A 27 -13.43 -45.12 -4.84
C ILE A 27 -11.95 -45.22 -5.18
N THR A 28 -11.23 -46.19 -4.60
CA THR A 28 -9.80 -46.48 -4.88
C THR A 28 -8.79 -45.36 -4.61
N GLN A 29 -9.15 -44.31 -3.86
CA GLN A 29 -8.25 -43.19 -3.52
C GLN A 29 -8.09 -43.00 -2.00
N PRO A 30 -7.35 -43.90 -1.31
CA PRO A 30 -7.25 -43.88 0.16
C PRO A 30 -6.59 -42.61 0.71
N ASN A 31 -5.58 -42.07 0.04
CA ASN A 31 -4.88 -40.86 0.49
C ASN A 31 -5.79 -39.63 0.40
N LEU A 32 -6.54 -39.47 -0.69
CA LEU A 32 -7.49 -38.36 -0.85
C LEU A 32 -8.67 -38.48 0.12
N ASN A 33 -9.09 -39.71 0.44
CA ASN A 33 -10.10 -39.95 1.47
C ASN A 33 -9.63 -39.50 2.86
N ALA A 34 -8.38 -39.77 3.22
CA ALA A 34 -7.81 -39.31 4.49
C ALA A 34 -7.67 -37.78 4.55
N GLU A 35 -7.43 -37.12 3.41
CA GLU A 35 -7.30 -35.66 3.32
C GLU A 35 -8.66 -34.93 3.35
N LYS A 36 -9.71 -35.51 2.75
CA LYS A 36 -11.00 -34.81 2.55
C LYS A 36 -12.11 -35.28 3.47
N PHE A 37 -12.04 -36.48 4.04
CA PHE A 37 -13.10 -37.06 4.85
C PHE A 37 -12.60 -37.41 6.26
N PHE A 38 -13.11 -36.71 7.26
CA PHE A 38 -12.73 -36.85 8.66
C PHE A 38 -13.87 -37.46 9.47
N ASP A 39 -13.55 -38.16 10.56
CA ASP A 39 -14.58 -38.54 11.53
C ASP A 39 -15.13 -37.28 12.21
N ASN A 40 -16.45 -37.19 12.41
CA ASN A 40 -17.08 -35.98 12.93
C ASN A 40 -16.88 -35.86 14.46
N PRO A 41 -16.01 -34.96 14.95
CA PRO A 41 -15.71 -34.86 16.38
C PRO A 41 -16.82 -34.15 17.17
N PHE A 42 -17.73 -33.43 16.49
CA PHE A 42 -18.73 -32.60 17.15
C PHE A 42 -20.02 -33.36 17.48
N THR A 43 -20.38 -34.34 16.64
CA THR A 43 -21.58 -35.16 16.85
C THR A 43 -21.23 -36.58 17.29
N GLY A 44 -19.97 -36.99 17.15
CA GLY A 44 -19.51 -38.36 17.40
C GLY A 44 -20.05 -39.39 16.39
N GLN A 45 -20.77 -38.96 15.34
CA GLN A 45 -21.40 -39.84 14.36
C GLN A 45 -21.19 -39.33 12.93
N GLY A 46 -20.91 -40.26 12.02
CA GLY A 46 -20.72 -39.97 10.59
C GLY A 46 -19.41 -39.24 10.29
N LYS A 47 -19.28 -38.77 9.05
CA LYS A 47 -18.07 -38.08 8.55
C LYS A 47 -18.32 -36.61 8.27
N LEU A 48 -17.26 -35.81 8.35
CA LEU A 48 -17.16 -34.46 7.83
C LEU A 48 -16.40 -34.48 6.51
N TYR A 49 -16.95 -33.82 5.50
CA TYR A 49 -16.27 -33.55 4.24
C TYR A 49 -15.69 -32.13 4.26
N TYR A 50 -14.40 -32.02 3.95
CA TYR A 50 -13.73 -30.74 3.75
C TYR A 50 -13.95 -30.23 2.32
N THR A 51 -14.69 -29.13 2.20
CA THR A 51 -15.10 -28.55 0.92
C THR A 51 -13.97 -27.89 0.15
N GLY A 52 -12.94 -27.42 0.87
CA GLY A 52 -11.95 -26.52 0.31
C GLY A 52 -12.41 -25.06 0.24
N ASP A 53 -13.55 -24.70 0.83
CA ASP A 53 -14.06 -23.32 0.88
C ASP A 53 -13.81 -22.64 2.24
N LEU A 54 -13.74 -21.31 2.22
CA LEU A 54 -13.77 -20.45 3.40
C LEU A 54 -15.16 -19.83 3.57
N GLY A 55 -15.58 -19.67 4.82
CA GLY A 55 -16.83 -18.98 5.15
C GLY A 55 -16.90 -18.59 6.62
N ARG A 56 -18.00 -17.94 6.99
CA ARG A 56 -18.31 -17.57 8.37
C ARG A 56 -19.80 -17.71 8.64
N TRP A 57 -20.15 -18.00 9.89
CA TRP A 57 -21.53 -17.94 10.34
C TRP A 57 -21.92 -16.49 10.61
N LEU A 58 -23.05 -16.06 10.06
CA LEU A 58 -23.69 -14.81 10.41
C LEU A 58 -24.56 -14.99 11.68
N PRO A 59 -24.79 -13.93 12.47
CA PRO A 59 -25.70 -13.98 13.63
C PRO A 59 -27.13 -14.43 13.27
N THR A 60 -27.50 -14.32 11.99
CA THR A 60 -28.79 -14.77 11.44
C THR A 60 -28.89 -16.29 11.26
N GLY A 61 -27.80 -17.05 11.48
CA GLY A 61 -27.76 -18.48 11.24
C GLY A 61 -27.56 -18.86 9.76
N GLN A 62 -27.17 -17.91 8.90
CA GLN A 62 -26.76 -18.17 7.53
C GLN A 62 -25.23 -18.27 7.42
N VAL A 63 -24.74 -19.00 6.42
CA VAL A 63 -23.30 -19.06 6.09
C VAL A 63 -22.99 -18.08 4.97
N ASP A 64 -22.02 -17.20 5.21
CA ASP A 64 -21.44 -16.30 4.22
C ASP A 64 -20.21 -16.98 3.61
N CYS A 65 -20.26 -17.32 2.32
CA CYS A 65 -19.22 -18.05 1.60
C CYS A 65 -18.21 -17.07 0.96
N LEU A 66 -16.93 -17.17 1.35
CA LEU A 66 -15.87 -16.22 0.99
C LEU A 66 -14.96 -16.71 -0.16
N GLY A 67 -15.12 -17.96 -0.61
CA GLY A 67 -14.46 -18.54 -1.80
C GLY A 67 -13.62 -19.81 -1.52
N ARG A 68 -13.06 -20.40 -2.59
CA ARG A 68 -12.25 -21.64 -2.58
C ARG A 68 -10.83 -21.45 -2.04
N ILE A 69 -10.13 -22.53 -1.70
CA ILE A 69 -8.74 -22.52 -1.21
C ILE A 69 -7.75 -22.93 -2.32
N ASP A 70 -8.21 -23.60 -3.38
CA ASP A 70 -7.38 -24.42 -4.28
C ASP A 70 -7.21 -23.92 -5.73
N ASN A 71 -7.95 -22.90 -6.19
CA ASN A 71 -7.64 -22.20 -7.47
C ASN A 71 -6.96 -20.85 -7.30
N GLN A 72 -6.69 -20.48 -6.04
CA GLN A 72 -6.02 -19.25 -5.68
C GLN A 72 -4.57 -19.53 -5.40
N ILE A 73 -3.70 -18.84 -6.13
CA ILE A 73 -2.32 -18.71 -5.68
C ILE A 73 -2.19 -17.42 -4.87
N LYS A 74 -1.49 -17.53 -3.74
CA LYS A 74 -1.09 -16.36 -2.95
C LYS A 74 0.33 -16.01 -3.34
N ILE A 75 0.49 -14.91 -4.06
CA ILE A 75 1.80 -14.35 -4.34
C ILE A 75 1.98 -13.17 -3.42
N ARG A 76 2.96 -13.26 -2.50
CA ARG A 76 3.31 -12.17 -1.59
C ARG A 76 2.10 -11.62 -0.81
N GLY A 77 1.22 -12.53 -0.36
CA GLY A 77 -0.01 -12.21 0.37
C GLY A 77 -1.20 -11.78 -0.49
N PHE A 78 -0.99 -11.52 -1.78
CA PHE A 78 -2.06 -11.17 -2.72
C PHE A 78 -2.63 -12.40 -3.39
N ARG A 79 -3.96 -12.44 -3.45
CA ARG A 79 -4.71 -13.46 -4.17
C ARG A 79 -4.63 -13.16 -5.67
N VAL A 80 -4.08 -14.09 -6.43
CA VAL A 80 -3.93 -13.98 -7.89
C VAL A 80 -4.70 -15.10 -8.55
N GLU A 81 -5.57 -14.74 -9.50
CA GLU A 81 -6.35 -15.67 -10.31
C GLU A 81 -5.62 -15.84 -11.65
N LEU A 82 -4.97 -17.00 -11.85
CA LEU A 82 -4.16 -17.24 -13.06
C LEU A 82 -4.97 -17.16 -14.36
N ASP A 83 -6.24 -17.58 -14.30
CA ASP A 83 -7.13 -17.56 -15.46
C ASP A 83 -7.50 -16.12 -15.87
N GLU A 84 -7.47 -15.16 -14.93
CA GLU A 84 -7.66 -13.73 -15.24
C GLU A 84 -6.45 -13.19 -16.00
N ILE A 85 -5.24 -13.61 -15.60
CA ILE A 85 -4.01 -13.25 -16.31
C ILE A 85 -4.04 -13.81 -17.74
N ASP A 86 -4.35 -15.10 -17.88
CA ASP A 86 -4.42 -15.77 -19.17
C ASP A 86 -5.47 -15.13 -20.07
N SER A 87 -6.65 -14.83 -19.52
CA SER A 87 -7.71 -14.14 -20.27
C SER A 87 -7.23 -12.78 -20.78
N ASN A 88 -6.57 -11.96 -19.95
CA ASN A 88 -6.07 -10.65 -20.39
C ASN A 88 -4.92 -10.76 -21.41
N ILE A 89 -4.07 -11.79 -21.32
CA ILE A 89 -3.05 -12.06 -22.34
C ILE A 89 -3.69 -12.43 -23.69
N LEU A 90 -4.75 -13.25 -23.67
CA LEU A 90 -5.47 -13.69 -24.88
C LEU A 90 -6.25 -12.55 -25.56
N HIS A 91 -6.55 -11.45 -24.87
CA HIS A 91 -7.14 -10.26 -25.51
C HIS A 91 -6.13 -9.47 -26.35
N TYR A 92 -4.83 -9.76 -26.23
CA TYR A 92 -3.82 -9.11 -27.04
C TYR A 92 -3.84 -9.69 -28.47
N PRO A 93 -4.10 -8.89 -29.53
CA PRO A 93 -4.45 -9.38 -30.87
C PRO A 93 -3.44 -10.31 -31.57
N GLN A 94 -2.22 -10.41 -31.04
CA GLN A 94 -1.13 -11.21 -31.60
C GLN A 94 -0.96 -12.56 -30.88
N ILE A 95 -1.82 -12.94 -29.94
CA ILE A 95 -1.69 -14.15 -29.12
C ILE A 95 -2.85 -15.13 -29.37
N ARG A 96 -2.49 -16.35 -29.78
CA ARG A 96 -3.40 -17.48 -30.05
C ARG A 96 -3.76 -18.29 -28.83
N ALA A 97 -2.78 -18.51 -27.96
CA ALA A 97 -2.92 -19.32 -26.76
C ALA A 97 -1.91 -18.87 -25.70
N CYS A 98 -2.27 -19.00 -24.43
CA CYS A 98 -1.32 -18.82 -23.34
C CYS A 98 -1.66 -19.73 -22.16
N VAL A 99 -0.69 -19.91 -21.29
CA VAL A 99 -0.90 -20.49 -19.96
C VAL A 99 0.05 -19.84 -18.98
N THR A 100 -0.47 -19.39 -17.85
CA THR A 100 0.31 -18.81 -16.76
C THR A 100 0.42 -19.82 -15.64
N VAL A 101 1.63 -19.95 -15.10
CA VAL A 101 1.91 -20.83 -13.98
C VAL A 101 2.67 -20.07 -12.90
N LEU A 102 2.43 -20.49 -11.66
CA LEU A 102 3.28 -20.11 -10.54
C LEU A 102 4.45 -21.08 -10.47
N GLN A 103 5.65 -20.56 -10.65
CA GLN A 103 6.86 -21.34 -10.50
C GLN A 103 7.43 -21.15 -9.11
N LYS A 104 7.59 -22.26 -8.38
CA LYS A 104 8.21 -22.29 -7.06
C LYS A 104 9.72 -22.42 -7.19
N ASN A 105 10.48 -21.59 -6.47
CA ASN A 105 11.92 -21.72 -6.37
C ASN A 105 12.29 -22.23 -4.97
N ASN A 106 13.25 -23.15 -4.87
CA ASN A 106 13.66 -23.73 -3.58
C ASN A 106 14.47 -22.74 -2.71
N SER A 107 14.86 -21.58 -3.26
CA SER A 107 15.69 -20.56 -2.60
C SER A 107 15.21 -19.11 -2.79
N SER A 108 14.12 -18.85 -3.52
CA SER A 108 13.52 -17.51 -3.71
C SER A 108 11.99 -17.56 -3.71
N ASP A 109 11.34 -16.39 -3.67
CA ASP A 109 9.88 -16.28 -3.80
C ASP A 109 9.34 -16.92 -5.09
N ASP A 110 8.11 -17.43 -5.03
CA ASP A 110 7.35 -17.92 -6.16
C ASP A 110 7.16 -16.81 -7.23
N ILE A 111 7.38 -17.13 -8.51
CA ILE A 111 7.28 -16.18 -9.63
C ILE A 111 6.21 -16.59 -10.64
N LEU A 112 5.56 -15.61 -11.26
CA LEU A 112 4.64 -15.83 -12.38
C LEU A 112 5.41 -15.91 -13.68
N VAL A 113 5.21 -17.01 -14.40
CA VAL A 113 5.75 -17.25 -15.74
C VAL A 113 4.57 -17.51 -16.67
N SER A 114 4.49 -16.73 -17.76
CA SER A 114 3.47 -16.91 -18.78
C SER A 114 4.10 -17.49 -20.06
N TYR A 115 3.56 -18.62 -20.51
CA TYR A 115 3.93 -19.22 -21.78
C TYR A 115 2.93 -18.76 -22.84
N ILE A 116 3.42 -18.17 -23.92
CA ILE A 116 2.60 -17.53 -24.95
C ILE A 116 2.83 -18.16 -26.31
N VAL A 117 1.76 -18.26 -27.11
CA VAL A 117 1.77 -18.77 -28.48
C VAL A 117 1.18 -17.70 -29.39
N PRO A 118 1.91 -17.18 -30.38
CA PRO A 118 1.40 -16.11 -31.26
C PRO A 118 0.35 -16.58 -32.28
N GLU A 119 -0.50 -15.64 -32.74
CA GLU A 119 -1.57 -15.83 -33.74
C GLU A 119 -1.03 -16.19 -35.13
N PHE A 120 0.13 -15.63 -35.51
CA PHE A 120 0.76 -15.87 -36.81
C PHE A 120 2.08 -16.64 -36.67
N ILE A 121 2.05 -17.92 -37.03
CA ILE A 121 3.23 -18.66 -37.46
C ILE A 121 3.02 -18.90 -38.96
N GLY A 122 3.66 -18.08 -39.81
CA GLY A 122 3.69 -18.28 -41.27
C GLY A 122 4.26 -19.66 -41.65
N PRO A 123 4.38 -20.01 -42.95
CA PRO A 123 4.42 -21.39 -43.45
C PRO A 123 5.76 -22.09 -43.13
N PHE A 124 5.97 -22.43 -41.87
CA PHE A 124 6.98 -23.38 -41.43
C PHE A 124 6.24 -24.69 -41.16
N GLN A 125 6.36 -25.63 -42.11
CA GLN A 125 6.22 -27.04 -41.77
C GLN A 125 7.29 -27.32 -40.72
N VAL A 126 6.86 -27.46 -39.46
CA VAL A 126 7.68 -28.08 -38.42
C VAL A 126 8.03 -29.47 -38.94
N PRO A 127 9.32 -29.82 -39.15
CA PRO A 127 9.68 -31.18 -39.52
C PRO A 127 9.12 -32.13 -38.46
N GLY A 128 8.42 -33.19 -38.87
CA GLY A 128 7.57 -34.05 -38.03
C GLY A 128 8.26 -34.79 -36.87
N ASN A 129 9.49 -34.44 -36.53
CA ASN A 129 10.32 -35.08 -35.52
C ASN A 129 10.74 -34.13 -34.37
N MET A 130 10.23 -32.88 -34.30
CA MET A 130 10.47 -32.01 -33.14
C MET A 130 9.41 -32.19 -32.05
N VAL A 131 9.89 -32.45 -30.84
CA VAL A 131 9.12 -32.70 -29.61
C VAL A 131 8.34 -31.46 -29.18
N SER A 132 7.12 -31.66 -28.67
CA SER A 132 6.28 -30.62 -28.06
C SER A 132 7.00 -29.88 -26.93
N GLY A 133 6.85 -28.54 -26.85
CA GLY A 133 7.35 -27.75 -25.72
C GLY A 133 8.76 -27.13 -25.86
N ILE A 134 9.35 -27.10 -27.05
CA ILE A 134 10.65 -26.44 -27.28
C ILE A 134 10.48 -24.91 -27.33
N PRO A 135 11.22 -24.12 -26.53
CA PRO A 135 11.26 -22.66 -26.63
C PRO A 135 11.75 -22.21 -28.02
N VAL A 136 11.06 -21.26 -28.65
CA VAL A 136 11.57 -20.64 -29.88
C VAL A 136 12.59 -19.57 -29.49
N ILE A 137 13.85 -19.80 -29.85
CA ILE A 137 14.92 -18.80 -29.78
C ILE A 137 14.76 -17.91 -31.03
N ILE A 138 14.43 -16.63 -30.85
CA ILE A 138 14.42 -15.64 -31.93
C ILE A 138 15.83 -15.04 -31.99
N SER A 139 16.65 -15.47 -32.95
CA SER A 139 17.91 -14.79 -33.30
C SER A 139 17.65 -13.74 -34.38
N ASP A 140 18.42 -12.65 -34.39
CA ASP A 140 18.33 -11.53 -35.37
C ASP A 140 18.43 -11.98 -36.84
N ASP A 141 18.96 -13.20 -37.09
CA ASP A 141 19.04 -13.78 -38.44
C ASP A 141 17.73 -14.40 -38.95
N MET A 142 16.69 -14.48 -38.11
CA MET A 142 15.35 -14.89 -38.53
C MET A 142 14.54 -13.64 -38.84
N CYS A 143 14.29 -13.38 -40.13
CA CYS A 143 13.34 -12.36 -40.60
C CYS A 143 11.89 -12.75 -40.24
N LEU A 144 11.58 -12.80 -38.95
CA LEU A 144 10.25 -12.52 -38.45
C LEU A 144 10.07 -11.01 -38.64
N GLY A 145 9.06 -10.59 -39.40
CA GLY A 145 8.77 -9.16 -39.55
C GLY A 145 8.76 -8.47 -38.17
N GLY A 146 9.12 -7.19 -38.13
CA GLY A 146 9.41 -6.41 -36.90
C GLY A 146 8.32 -6.33 -35.82
N ASP A 147 7.23 -7.09 -35.95
CA ASP A 147 6.10 -7.13 -35.06
C ASP A 147 6.35 -7.93 -33.77
N PHE A 148 7.28 -8.89 -33.75
CA PHE A 148 7.52 -9.77 -32.58
C PHE A 148 8.62 -9.29 -31.61
N VAL A 149 9.48 -8.34 -32.03
CA VAL A 149 10.49 -7.73 -31.15
C VAL A 149 9.78 -6.93 -30.06
N GLY A 150 10.14 -7.20 -28.80
CA GLY A 150 9.54 -6.58 -27.62
C GLY A 150 8.09 -7.02 -27.33
N LEU A 151 7.59 -8.12 -27.91
CA LEU A 151 6.22 -8.60 -27.68
C LEU A 151 5.93 -8.85 -26.19
N GLY A 152 6.86 -9.46 -25.45
CA GLY A 152 6.73 -9.65 -24.00
C GLY A 152 6.58 -8.32 -23.24
N SER A 153 7.37 -7.31 -23.60
CA SER A 153 7.27 -5.96 -23.02
C SER A 153 5.95 -5.26 -23.37
N LYS A 154 5.46 -5.41 -24.61
CA LYS A 154 4.16 -4.85 -25.05
C LYS A 154 2.99 -5.50 -24.30
N ILE A 155 3.00 -6.83 -24.17
CA ILE A 155 2.00 -7.56 -23.37
C ILE A 155 2.10 -7.15 -21.90
N LYS A 156 3.31 -7.06 -21.35
CA LYS A 156 3.52 -6.62 -19.96
C LYS A 156 2.95 -5.23 -19.71
N GLU A 157 3.14 -4.29 -20.65
CA GLU A 157 2.60 -2.95 -20.55
C GLU A 157 1.07 -2.93 -20.67
N HIS A 158 0.51 -3.73 -21.58
CA HIS A 158 -0.93 -3.95 -21.67
C HIS A 158 -1.51 -4.49 -20.36
N LEU A 159 -0.90 -5.54 -19.79
CA LEU A 159 -1.34 -6.13 -18.54
C LEU A 159 -1.24 -5.17 -17.35
N LYS A 160 -0.26 -4.25 -17.30
CA LYS A 160 -0.21 -3.24 -16.24
C LYS A 160 -1.39 -2.27 -16.24
N GLN A 161 -2.06 -2.11 -17.38
CA GLN A 161 -3.23 -1.23 -17.50
C GLN A 161 -4.51 -1.89 -16.96
N VAL A 162 -4.57 -3.22 -16.98
CA VAL A 162 -5.80 -4.00 -16.69
C VAL A 162 -5.67 -4.90 -15.47
N LEU A 163 -4.45 -5.26 -15.05
CA LEU A 163 -4.17 -6.10 -13.90
C LEU A 163 -3.38 -5.33 -12.83
N PRO A 164 -3.60 -5.64 -11.53
CA PRO A 164 -2.76 -5.12 -10.47
C PRO A 164 -1.33 -5.63 -10.61
N ARG A 165 -0.34 -4.81 -10.22
CA ARG A 165 1.10 -5.07 -10.45
C ARG A 165 1.58 -6.46 -10.00
N TYR A 166 1.01 -7.02 -8.94
CA TYR A 166 1.37 -8.33 -8.42
C TYR A 166 0.85 -9.51 -9.26
N SER A 167 -0.13 -9.26 -10.14
CA SER A 167 -0.70 -10.25 -11.09
C SER A 167 -0.08 -10.14 -12.47
N VAL A 168 0.83 -9.18 -12.71
CA VAL A 168 1.54 -9.06 -13.98
C VAL A 168 2.72 -10.03 -13.98
N PRO A 169 2.79 -10.98 -14.94
CA PRO A 169 3.89 -11.93 -15.05
C PRO A 169 5.25 -11.25 -15.18
N SER A 170 6.24 -11.82 -14.50
CA SER A 170 7.61 -11.30 -14.53
C SER A 170 8.35 -11.76 -15.78
N ILE A 171 7.99 -12.94 -16.31
CA ILE A 171 8.65 -13.62 -17.42
C ILE A 171 7.60 -14.09 -18.43
N PHE A 172 7.89 -13.89 -19.72
CA PHE A 172 7.11 -14.40 -20.84
C PHE A 172 7.98 -15.34 -21.68
N ILE A 173 7.50 -16.55 -21.97
CA ILE A 173 8.22 -17.55 -22.77
C ILE A 173 7.40 -17.86 -24.03
N LEU A 174 8.02 -17.71 -25.21
CA LEU A 174 7.34 -17.95 -26.47
C LEU A 174 7.45 -19.41 -26.91
N LEU A 175 6.29 -20.03 -27.20
CA LEU A 175 6.16 -21.40 -27.66
C LEU A 175 5.48 -21.45 -29.03
N THR A 176 5.77 -22.48 -29.81
CA THR A 176 5.05 -22.76 -31.07
C THR A 176 3.63 -23.30 -30.81
N HIS A 177 3.46 -24.06 -29.73
CA HIS A 177 2.19 -24.60 -29.25
C HIS A 177 2.31 -24.94 -27.75
N LEU A 178 1.16 -24.96 -27.05
CA LEU A 178 1.12 -25.45 -25.67
C LEU A 178 1.20 -26.98 -25.66
N PRO A 179 1.98 -27.60 -24.76
CA PRO A 179 1.99 -29.05 -24.60
C PRO A 179 0.61 -29.51 -24.11
N MET A 180 0.08 -30.58 -24.69
CA MET A 180 -1.23 -31.12 -24.36
C MET A 180 -1.09 -32.56 -23.82
N ASN A 181 -1.88 -32.91 -22.81
CA ASN A 181 -1.99 -34.29 -22.33
C ASN A 181 -2.95 -35.12 -23.23
N SER A 182 -3.09 -36.41 -22.92
CA SER A 182 -3.97 -37.35 -23.65
C SER A 182 -5.45 -36.95 -23.68
N ASN A 183 -5.87 -36.00 -22.84
CA ASN A 183 -7.24 -35.46 -22.78
C ASN A 183 -7.37 -34.07 -23.44
N GLN A 184 -6.40 -33.65 -24.27
CA GLN A 184 -6.37 -32.34 -24.95
C GLN A 184 -6.40 -31.13 -24.00
N LYS A 185 -6.00 -31.32 -22.72
CA LYS A 185 -5.76 -30.21 -21.78
C LYS A 185 -4.28 -29.87 -21.75
N VAL A 186 -3.95 -28.62 -21.47
CA VAL A 186 -2.56 -28.18 -21.33
C VAL A 186 -1.84 -29.00 -20.26
N ASP A 187 -0.77 -29.67 -20.64
CA ASP A 187 0.10 -30.42 -19.74
C ASP A 187 1.13 -29.47 -19.11
N LYS A 188 0.78 -28.90 -17.96
CA LYS A 188 1.64 -27.97 -17.23
C LYS A 188 2.96 -28.61 -16.76
N SER A 189 3.04 -29.94 -16.66
CA SER A 189 4.26 -30.64 -16.26
C SER A 189 5.27 -30.80 -17.40
N ALA A 190 4.80 -30.67 -18.65
CA ALA A 190 5.60 -30.73 -19.87
C ALA A 190 6.02 -29.33 -20.38
N LEU A 191 5.74 -28.26 -19.62
CA LEU A 191 6.23 -26.92 -19.93
C LEU A 191 7.74 -26.82 -19.65
N PRO A 192 8.53 -26.16 -20.53
CA PRO A 192 9.97 -26.05 -20.34
C PRO A 192 10.32 -25.24 -19.08
N TRP A 193 11.28 -25.73 -18.30
CA TRP A 193 11.68 -25.15 -17.02
C TRP A 193 12.52 -23.87 -17.26
N HIS A 194 12.15 -22.72 -16.67
CA HIS A 194 12.84 -21.43 -16.91
C HIS A 194 14.35 -21.37 -16.56
N GLN A 195 14.84 -21.99 -15.47
CA GLN A 195 16.26 -22.23 -15.16
C GLN A 195 16.99 -23.03 -16.24
N GLU A 196 16.41 -24.06 -16.86
CA GLU A 196 17.09 -24.75 -17.97
C GLU A 196 17.24 -23.84 -19.20
N VAL A 197 16.27 -22.94 -19.42
CA VAL A 197 16.32 -21.89 -20.44
C VAL A 197 17.33 -20.78 -20.09
N LEU A 198 17.46 -20.42 -18.81
CA LEU A 198 18.42 -19.44 -18.28
C LEU A 198 19.87 -19.98 -18.26
N ILE A 199 20.06 -21.26 -17.95
CA ILE A 199 21.37 -21.92 -17.88
C ILE A 199 21.97 -22.08 -19.28
N THR A 200 21.13 -22.13 -20.33
CA THR A 200 21.62 -22.34 -21.68
C THR A 200 21.90 -21.08 -22.48
N LYS A 201 21.22 -19.93 -22.28
CA LYS A 201 21.54 -18.68 -23.02
C LYS A 201 21.08 -17.41 -22.28
N LYS A 202 21.92 -16.36 -22.33
CA LYS A 202 21.70 -15.04 -21.70
C LYS A 202 20.37 -14.43 -22.15
N LEU A 203 19.50 -14.13 -21.19
CA LEU A 203 18.26 -13.38 -21.39
C LEU A 203 18.57 -11.89 -21.60
N GLY A 204 18.06 -11.32 -22.69
CA GLY A 204 18.09 -9.88 -22.93
C GLY A 204 17.13 -9.11 -22.01
N PRO A 205 17.27 -7.78 -21.91
CA PRO A 205 16.44 -6.90 -21.07
C PRO A 205 14.93 -6.91 -21.41
N ASP A 206 14.54 -7.54 -22.51
CA ASP A 206 13.18 -7.69 -23.03
C ASP A 206 12.59 -9.10 -22.86
N GLY A 207 13.34 -10.04 -22.26
CA GLY A 207 12.84 -11.39 -22.00
C GLY A 207 13.05 -12.40 -23.15
N LEU A 208 13.82 -12.07 -24.18
CA LEU A 208 14.14 -12.98 -25.29
C LEU A 208 15.54 -13.62 -25.16
N VAL A 209 15.68 -14.83 -25.72
CA VAL A 209 16.93 -15.58 -25.80
C VAL A 209 17.67 -15.17 -27.07
N THR A 210 18.77 -14.44 -26.97
CA THR A 210 19.62 -14.09 -28.13
C THR A 210 20.70 -15.16 -28.33
N GLY A 211 20.78 -15.75 -29.53
CA GLY A 211 21.78 -16.75 -29.88
C GLY A 211 23.15 -16.13 -30.20
N ASP A 212 24.23 -16.84 -29.86
CA ASP A 212 25.61 -16.50 -30.19
C ASP A 212 25.85 -16.41 -31.71
N ASN A 213 26.25 -15.23 -32.21
CA ASN A 213 27.52 -15.03 -32.95
C ASN A 213 27.67 -13.56 -33.41
N GLY A 214 28.92 -13.06 -33.31
CA GLY A 214 29.32 -11.66 -33.46
C GLY A 214 29.02 -11.01 -34.81
N THR A 215 28.81 -9.69 -34.82
CA THR A 215 29.88 -8.68 -34.87
C THR A 215 29.25 -7.30 -34.79
N ALA A 216 29.28 -6.69 -33.62
CA ALA A 216 29.28 -5.25 -33.47
C ALA A 216 30.35 -4.95 -32.43
N THR A 217 31.54 -4.63 -32.93
CA THR A 217 32.63 -4.01 -32.20
C THR A 217 32.11 -2.77 -31.50
N ASP A 218 31.96 -2.83 -30.18
CA ASP A 218 32.63 -1.96 -29.22
C ASP A 218 32.41 -2.49 -27.78
N GLU A 219 33.48 -2.46 -26.99
CA GLU A 219 33.83 -3.46 -25.97
C GLU A 219 33.01 -3.50 -24.66
N PRO A 220 32.98 -4.67 -23.98
CA PRO A 220 32.63 -4.90 -22.57
C PRO A 220 33.56 -4.27 -21.51
N ASN A 221 34.13 -3.08 -21.73
CA ASN A 221 35.07 -2.44 -20.81
C ASN A 221 34.80 -0.93 -20.64
N LEU A 222 33.98 -0.60 -19.64
CA LEU A 222 34.32 0.48 -18.70
C LEU A 222 34.67 -0.17 -17.35
N ILE A 223 35.65 -1.09 -17.37
CA ILE A 223 36.48 -1.39 -16.20
C ILE A 223 37.78 -0.62 -16.40
N ALA A 224 37.75 0.65 -16.02
CA ALA A 224 38.93 1.39 -15.57
C ALA A 224 38.40 2.60 -14.78
N ASN A 225 38.47 2.48 -13.45
CA ASN A 225 38.04 3.46 -12.43
C ASN A 225 36.55 3.41 -12.07
N TYR A 226 36.11 2.32 -11.42
CA TYR A 226 35.02 2.49 -10.46
C TYR A 226 35.44 3.56 -9.45
N SER A 227 34.56 4.53 -9.18
CA SER A 227 34.78 5.39 -8.00
C SER A 227 34.86 4.48 -6.76
N PRO A 228 35.60 4.86 -5.71
CA PRO A 228 35.65 4.10 -4.46
C PRO A 228 34.24 3.73 -3.93
N THR A 229 33.27 4.62 -4.14
CA THR A 229 31.85 4.43 -3.80
C THR A 229 31.17 3.37 -4.67
N GLN A 230 31.33 3.44 -6.00
CA GLN A 230 30.78 2.42 -6.91
C GLN A 230 31.35 1.02 -6.62
N ALA A 231 32.65 0.93 -6.38
CA ALA A 231 33.31 -0.34 -6.06
C ALA A 231 32.81 -0.94 -4.74
N SER A 232 32.60 -0.08 -3.73
CA SER A 232 32.07 -0.49 -2.44
C SER A 232 30.61 -0.92 -2.54
N LEU A 233 29.77 -0.15 -3.25
CA LEU A 233 28.37 -0.52 -3.51
C LEU A 233 28.25 -1.85 -4.26
N CYS A 234 29.08 -2.09 -5.28
CA CYS A 234 29.05 -3.34 -6.03
C CYS A 234 29.32 -4.55 -5.12
N LYS A 235 30.28 -4.46 -4.19
CA LYS A 235 30.54 -5.50 -3.19
C LYS A 235 29.37 -5.69 -2.22
N ILE A 236 28.76 -4.61 -1.76
CA ILE A 236 27.58 -4.67 -0.89
C ILE A 236 26.42 -5.36 -1.64
N TRP A 237 26.20 -5.03 -2.92
CA TRP A 237 25.15 -5.62 -3.76
C TRP A 237 25.35 -7.11 -3.98
N GLN A 238 26.58 -7.54 -4.26
CA GLN A 238 26.92 -8.96 -4.36
C GLN A 238 26.61 -9.72 -3.06
N GLN A 239 27.04 -9.18 -1.91
CA GLN A 239 26.79 -9.79 -0.60
C GLN A 239 25.30 -9.85 -0.23
N VAL A 240 24.55 -8.80 -0.58
CA VAL A 240 23.13 -8.68 -0.24
C VAL A 240 22.27 -9.56 -1.15
N LEU A 241 22.56 -9.59 -2.46
CA LEU A 241 21.80 -10.38 -3.44
C LEU A 241 22.24 -11.85 -3.48
N GLY A 242 23.39 -12.18 -2.89
CA GLY A 242 23.97 -13.53 -2.94
C GLY A 242 24.52 -13.86 -4.33
N GLU A 243 25.01 -12.84 -5.06
CA GLU A 243 25.53 -12.98 -6.42
C GLU A 243 27.06 -12.96 -6.43
N ASP A 244 27.66 -14.01 -6.98
CA ASP A 244 29.12 -14.15 -7.09
C ASP A 244 29.70 -13.39 -8.30
N SER A 245 28.85 -13.03 -9.26
CA SER A 245 29.24 -12.31 -10.48
C SER A 245 29.26 -10.79 -10.28
N VAL A 246 30.06 -10.07 -11.07
CA VAL A 246 30.10 -8.60 -11.05
C VAL A 246 28.76 -8.05 -11.54
N ILE A 247 28.12 -7.21 -10.73
CA ILE A 247 26.83 -6.60 -11.05
C ILE A 247 27.06 -5.35 -11.93
N PRO A 248 26.43 -5.27 -13.13
CA PRO A 248 26.55 -4.07 -13.96
C PRO A 248 25.96 -2.84 -13.27
N LEU A 249 26.64 -1.68 -13.37
CA LEU A 249 26.34 -0.48 -12.58
C LEU A 249 24.91 0.05 -12.74
N HIS A 250 24.30 -0.12 -13.92
CA HIS A 250 22.94 0.35 -14.23
C HIS A 250 21.86 -0.72 -14.01
N SER A 251 22.24 -1.90 -13.49
CA SER A 251 21.26 -2.95 -13.20
C SER A 251 20.33 -2.51 -12.09
N ASN A 252 19.03 -2.74 -12.29
CA ASN A 252 18.04 -2.38 -11.29
C ASN A 252 18.03 -3.42 -10.15
N PHE A 253 18.23 -2.95 -8.91
CA PHE A 253 18.26 -3.76 -7.70
C PHE A 253 17.09 -4.74 -7.61
N PHE A 254 15.88 -4.28 -7.92
CA PHE A 254 14.66 -5.07 -7.80
C PHE A 254 14.47 -6.06 -8.95
N ASN A 255 15.08 -5.80 -10.11
CA ASN A 255 15.08 -6.75 -11.23
C ASN A 255 16.06 -7.90 -10.99
N LEU A 256 17.11 -7.66 -10.19
CA LEU A 256 18.10 -8.68 -9.79
C LEU A 256 17.63 -9.54 -8.60
N GLY A 257 16.33 -9.57 -8.29
CA GLY A 257 15.79 -10.32 -7.15
C GLY A 257 15.86 -9.57 -5.82
N GLY A 258 16.35 -8.33 -5.81
CA GLY A 258 16.28 -7.45 -4.65
C GLY A 258 14.83 -7.17 -4.23
N HIS A 259 14.56 -7.21 -2.92
CA HIS A 259 13.27 -6.85 -2.33
C HIS A 259 13.47 -5.95 -1.12
N SER A 260 12.39 -5.48 -0.48
CA SER A 260 12.46 -4.45 0.56
C SER A 260 13.39 -4.80 1.75
N ILE A 261 13.59 -6.09 2.05
CA ILE A 261 14.50 -6.58 3.11
C ILE A 261 15.96 -6.60 2.64
N LEU A 262 16.21 -6.92 1.36
CA LEU A 262 17.56 -6.83 0.79
C LEU A 262 17.93 -5.36 0.58
N ALA A 263 17.02 -4.53 0.09
CA ALA A 263 17.13 -3.07 -0.02
C ALA A 263 17.43 -2.43 1.34
N THR A 264 16.87 -2.99 2.39
CA THR A 264 17.11 -2.66 3.78
C THR A 264 18.53 -3.01 4.25
N ARG A 265 18.96 -4.27 4.03
CA ARG A 265 20.29 -4.74 4.41
C ARG A 265 21.36 -3.96 3.64
N MET A 266 21.07 -3.66 2.39
CA MET A 266 21.80 -2.76 1.52
C MET A 266 21.98 -1.40 2.19
N THR A 267 20.90 -0.71 2.56
CA THR A 267 20.95 0.61 3.20
C THR A 267 21.78 0.60 4.48
N ILE A 268 21.62 -0.40 5.36
CA ILE A 268 22.41 -0.50 6.61
C ILE A 268 23.90 -0.68 6.32
N GLN A 269 24.25 -1.54 5.35
CA GLN A 269 25.65 -1.75 4.99
C GLN A 269 26.25 -0.51 4.31
N VAL A 270 25.47 0.18 3.49
CA VAL A 270 25.83 1.46 2.88
C VAL A 270 26.09 2.51 3.96
N GLN A 271 25.19 2.72 4.92
CA GLN A 271 25.39 3.65 6.03
C GLN A 271 26.64 3.31 6.87
N ASN A 272 26.83 2.04 7.22
CA ASN A 272 28.00 1.59 8.00
C ASN A 272 29.34 1.84 7.28
N ILE A 273 29.37 1.71 5.96
CA ILE A 273 30.59 1.83 5.16
C ILE A 273 30.93 3.29 4.85
N PHE A 274 29.91 4.11 4.56
CA PHE A 274 30.12 5.50 4.12
C PHE A 274 29.99 6.52 5.26
N GLY A 275 29.48 6.14 6.43
CA GLY A 275 29.48 6.98 7.63
C GLY A 275 28.66 8.28 7.54
N ALA A 276 27.84 8.43 6.48
CA ALA A 276 27.03 9.61 6.23
C ALA A 276 25.53 9.33 6.49
N SER A 277 24.78 10.41 6.74
CA SER A 277 23.31 10.40 6.85
C SER A 277 22.68 10.14 5.48
N ILE A 278 22.81 8.91 4.99
CA ILE A 278 22.28 8.49 3.69
C ILE A 278 20.79 8.17 3.88
N PRO A 279 19.88 8.74 3.07
CA PRO A 279 18.44 8.49 3.18
C PRO A 279 18.13 7.00 3.14
N HIS A 280 17.32 6.52 4.10
CA HIS A 280 17.04 5.09 4.24
C HIS A 280 16.34 4.47 3.02
N ASN A 281 15.67 5.31 2.21
CA ASN A 281 14.99 4.95 0.97
C ASN A 281 15.87 5.08 -0.29
N LEU A 282 17.19 5.29 -0.16
CA LEU A 282 18.09 5.58 -1.30
C LEU A 282 17.95 4.54 -2.42
N VAL A 283 17.99 3.24 -2.11
CA VAL A 283 17.86 2.16 -3.09
C VAL A 283 16.49 2.12 -3.79
N PHE A 284 15.44 2.70 -3.18
CA PHE A 284 14.13 2.83 -3.81
C PHE A 284 14.06 4.03 -4.76
N ARG A 285 14.75 5.13 -4.42
CA ARG A 285 14.83 6.32 -5.26
C ARG A 285 15.80 6.14 -6.43
N GLN A 286 16.96 5.55 -6.15
CA GLN A 286 18.03 5.27 -7.10
C GLN A 286 18.33 3.77 -7.10
N PRO A 287 17.55 2.94 -7.81
CA PRO A 287 17.65 1.49 -7.74
C PRO A 287 18.82 0.92 -8.55
N THR A 288 19.91 1.66 -8.76
CA THR A 288 21.09 1.23 -9.53
C THR A 288 22.36 1.58 -8.76
N ILE A 289 23.43 0.80 -8.91
CA ILE A 289 24.72 1.10 -8.27
C ILE A 289 25.22 2.49 -8.71
N TYR A 290 25.05 2.83 -9.99
CA TYR A 290 25.41 4.15 -10.52
C TYR A 290 24.63 5.28 -9.83
N GLY A 291 23.30 5.18 -9.76
CA GLY A 291 22.45 6.21 -9.15
C GLY A 291 22.67 6.35 -7.65
N MET A 292 22.90 5.23 -6.93
CA MET A 292 23.26 5.27 -5.51
C MET A 292 24.62 5.93 -5.30
N ALA A 293 25.62 5.59 -6.11
CA ALA A 293 26.96 6.17 -5.98
C ALA A 293 26.93 7.68 -6.17
N LEU A 294 26.22 8.16 -7.20
CA LEU A 294 26.11 9.58 -7.49
C LEU A 294 25.48 10.36 -6.33
N GLU A 295 24.45 9.81 -5.70
CA GLU A 295 23.82 10.44 -4.54
C GLU A 295 24.72 10.42 -3.29
N ILE A 296 25.41 9.30 -3.05
CA ILE A 296 26.31 9.16 -1.90
C ILE A 296 27.50 10.11 -2.07
N ASP A 297 28.11 10.14 -3.25
CA ASP A 297 29.22 11.04 -3.56
C ASP A 297 28.77 12.51 -3.42
N HIS A 298 27.57 12.86 -3.90
CA HIS A 298 26.98 14.19 -3.72
C HIS A 298 26.71 14.54 -2.24
N THR A 299 26.25 13.58 -1.44
CA THR A 299 25.98 13.76 0.00
C THR A 299 27.28 13.86 0.81
N LEU A 300 28.35 13.20 0.36
CA LEU A 300 29.67 13.25 0.99
C LEU A 300 30.43 14.53 0.64
N ASP A 301 30.19 15.10 -0.54
CA ASP A 301 30.81 16.36 -0.99
C ASP A 301 30.11 17.61 -0.43
N LEU A 302 28.87 17.51 0.03
CA LEU A 302 28.08 18.63 0.54
C LEU A 302 27.80 18.45 2.04
N ASN A 303 28.41 19.30 2.86
CA ASN A 303 27.91 19.54 4.21
C ASN A 303 26.41 19.90 4.11
N PHE A 304 25.56 19.13 4.79
CA PHE A 304 24.11 19.26 4.88
C PHE A 304 23.67 20.71 5.10
N ASP A 305 23.33 21.45 4.05
CA ASP A 305 22.54 22.68 4.17
C ASP A 305 21.76 22.96 2.88
N ASN A 306 20.42 22.88 2.99
CA ASN A 306 19.43 23.59 2.15
C ASN A 306 19.42 23.35 0.64
N HIS A 307 19.53 22.10 0.16
CA HIS A 307 19.19 21.79 -1.23
C HIS A 307 17.69 21.47 -1.40
N PRO A 308 17.04 21.99 -2.47
CA PRO A 308 15.62 21.77 -2.71
C PRO A 308 15.32 20.28 -2.97
N THR A 309 14.43 19.72 -2.16
CA THR A 309 13.90 18.35 -2.29
C THR A 309 12.80 18.28 -3.34
N THR A 310 12.50 17.08 -3.87
CA THR A 310 11.43 16.88 -4.87
C THR A 310 10.09 17.48 -4.43
N TYR A 311 9.70 17.27 -3.17
CA TYR A 311 8.42 17.78 -2.67
C TYR A 311 8.44 19.30 -2.43
N SER A 312 9.59 19.87 -2.04
CA SER A 312 9.71 21.32 -1.89
C SER A 312 9.57 22.05 -3.22
N MET A 313 10.16 21.51 -4.29
CA MET A 313 10.00 22.04 -5.65
C MET A 313 8.59 21.85 -6.18
N ASP A 314 7.98 20.69 -5.90
CA ASP A 314 6.62 20.41 -6.34
C ASP A 314 5.60 21.39 -5.73
N PHE A 315 5.79 21.81 -4.46
CA PHE A 315 4.95 22.86 -3.88
C PHE A 315 5.03 24.18 -4.65
N ASP A 316 6.24 24.62 -5.00
CA ASP A 316 6.45 25.85 -5.78
C ASP A 316 5.74 25.80 -7.14
N ASP A 317 5.70 24.63 -7.79
CA ASP A 317 4.98 24.45 -9.05
C ASP A 317 3.45 24.40 -8.85
N LEU A 318 2.98 23.79 -7.75
CA LEU A 318 1.57 23.53 -7.49
C LEU A 318 0.82 24.77 -6.97
N VAL A 319 1.50 25.70 -6.29
CA VAL A 319 0.87 26.93 -5.78
C VAL A 319 0.26 27.77 -6.91
N HIS A 320 0.82 27.67 -8.12
CA HIS A 320 0.30 28.35 -9.31
C HIS A 320 -1.00 27.74 -9.85
N GLN A 321 -1.33 26.51 -9.46
CA GLN A 321 -2.57 25.82 -9.85
C GLN A 321 -3.73 26.11 -8.89
N LEU A 322 -3.46 26.75 -7.75
CA LEU A 322 -4.50 27.17 -6.82
C LEU A 322 -5.44 28.20 -7.47
N PRO A 323 -6.74 28.18 -7.11
CA PRO A 323 -7.70 29.20 -7.55
C PRO A 323 -7.21 30.64 -7.27
N PRO A 324 -7.62 31.63 -8.08
CA PRO A 324 -7.16 33.02 -7.95
C PRO A 324 -7.54 33.62 -6.59
N LEU A 325 -6.91 34.74 -6.21
CA LEU A 325 -7.25 35.48 -4.99
C LEU A 325 -8.75 35.85 -4.98
N LEU A 326 -9.42 35.62 -3.85
CA LEU A 326 -10.79 36.07 -3.65
C LEU A 326 -10.78 37.61 -3.52
N LYS A 327 -11.21 38.31 -4.58
CA LYS A 327 -11.05 39.79 -4.72
C LYS A 327 -11.94 40.60 -3.79
N ASP A 328 -12.96 39.98 -3.22
CA ASP A 328 -13.90 40.59 -2.30
C ASP A 328 -13.89 39.78 -0.99
N HIS A 329 -13.26 40.32 0.06
CA HIS A 329 -13.53 39.88 1.45
C HIS A 329 -14.99 40.15 1.87
N SER A 330 -15.79 40.76 0.98
CA SER A 330 -17.20 41.10 1.14
C SER A 330 -18.16 39.97 0.71
N ASP A 331 -17.66 38.89 0.09
CA ASP A 331 -18.43 37.64 0.00
C ASP A 331 -18.43 37.00 1.38
N ASN A 332 -19.47 37.38 2.10
CA ASN A 332 -19.83 37.08 3.46
C ASN A 332 -19.99 35.56 3.66
N TRP A 333 -18.94 34.74 3.53
CA TRP A 333 -19.04 33.30 3.82
C TRP A 333 -19.36 33.06 5.30
N LEU A 334 -19.14 34.06 6.16
CA LEU A 334 -19.68 34.10 7.53
C LEU A 334 -21.21 34.04 7.58
N THR A 335 -21.92 34.36 6.49
CA THR A 335 -23.38 34.15 6.33
C THR A 335 -23.78 32.82 5.69
N ILE A 336 -22.82 32.02 5.20
CA ILE A 336 -23.09 30.65 4.72
C ILE A 336 -23.38 29.72 5.91
N PHE A 337 -22.85 30.04 7.10
CA PHE A 337 -23.00 29.23 8.29
C PHE A 337 -23.75 30.01 9.38
N PRO A 338 -24.99 29.65 9.71
CA PRO A 338 -25.72 30.29 10.79
C PRO A 338 -25.13 29.92 12.15
N ASP A 339 -25.19 30.85 13.11
CA ASP A 339 -24.86 30.63 14.53
C ASP A 339 -25.79 29.60 15.22
N GLU A 340 -26.85 29.18 14.54
CA GLU A 340 -27.83 28.17 14.95
C GLU A 340 -27.94 27.05 13.89
N ALA A 341 -28.51 25.90 14.27
CA ALA A 341 -28.73 24.76 13.36
C ALA A 341 -29.32 25.23 12.00
N TRP A 342 -28.71 24.79 10.89
CA TRP A 342 -29.06 25.10 9.50
C TRP A 342 -30.57 25.37 9.33
N PRO A 343 -31.03 26.63 9.19
CA PRO A 343 -32.44 26.97 9.06
C PRO A 343 -32.86 26.65 7.63
N GLY A 344 -33.27 25.41 7.37
CA GLY A 344 -33.67 24.95 6.03
C GLY A 344 -33.47 23.44 5.81
N ASP A 345 -33.17 23.08 4.57
CA ASP A 345 -32.80 21.72 4.18
C ASP A 345 -31.45 21.32 4.81
N ALA A 346 -31.30 20.03 5.13
CA ALA A 346 -30.10 19.53 5.81
C ALA A 346 -28.85 19.63 4.92
N PRO A 347 -27.66 19.92 5.50
CA PRO A 347 -26.44 20.12 4.72
C PRO A 347 -26.03 18.87 3.93
N VAL A 348 -25.42 19.11 2.76
CA VAL A 348 -24.87 18.08 1.90
C VAL A 348 -23.35 18.06 2.04
N PHE A 349 -22.86 17.00 2.70
CA PHE A 349 -21.43 16.79 2.91
C PHE A 349 -20.81 16.00 1.77
N PHE A 350 -19.57 16.34 1.41
CA PHE A 350 -18.70 15.49 0.60
C PHE A 350 -17.53 14.99 1.45
N LEU A 351 -17.45 13.68 1.66
CA LEU A 351 -16.45 13.02 2.50
C LEU A 351 -15.53 12.14 1.65
N THR A 352 -14.24 12.43 1.67
CA THR A 352 -13.23 11.51 1.12
C THR A 352 -12.70 10.57 2.20
N GLY A 353 -12.32 9.35 1.80
CA GLY A 353 -11.74 8.37 2.73
C GLY A 353 -12.74 7.74 3.70
N ALA A 354 -14.04 7.73 3.39
CA ALA A 354 -15.10 7.18 4.25
C ALA A 354 -14.93 5.70 4.63
N THR A 355 -14.15 4.93 3.87
CA THR A 355 -13.83 3.51 4.20
C THR A 355 -12.59 3.36 5.09
N GLY A 356 -11.79 4.42 5.25
CA GLY A 356 -10.61 4.44 6.11
C GLY A 356 -10.97 4.37 7.60
N PHE A 357 -9.99 4.14 8.47
CA PHE A 357 -10.22 3.97 9.91
C PHE A 357 -10.90 5.21 10.51
N LEU A 358 -10.23 6.37 10.51
CA LEU A 358 -10.82 7.63 10.95
C LEU A 358 -12.09 8.00 10.15
N GLY A 359 -12.07 7.80 8.84
CA GLY A 359 -13.19 8.18 7.95
C GLY A 359 -14.52 7.53 8.30
N THR A 360 -14.53 6.28 8.78
CA THR A 360 -15.78 5.63 9.24
C THR A 360 -16.33 6.23 10.54
N PHE A 361 -15.45 6.69 11.43
CA PHE A 361 -15.88 7.37 12.66
C PHE A 361 -16.37 8.78 12.33
N ILE A 362 -15.67 9.53 11.47
CA ILE A 362 -16.16 10.82 10.95
C ILE A 362 -17.57 10.66 10.36
N LEU A 363 -17.78 9.68 9.48
CA LEU A 363 -19.09 9.45 8.87
C LEU A 363 -20.18 9.16 9.90
N ALA A 364 -19.90 8.29 10.87
CA ALA A 364 -20.86 7.92 11.90
C ALA A 364 -21.18 9.10 12.84
N THR A 365 -20.16 9.85 13.27
CA THR A 365 -20.32 11.04 14.10
C THR A 365 -21.09 12.13 13.37
N LEU A 366 -20.77 12.41 12.09
CA LEU A 366 -21.51 13.37 11.27
C LEU A 366 -23.00 13.03 11.21
N LEU A 367 -23.34 11.78 10.92
CA LEU A 367 -24.73 11.34 10.80
C LEU A 367 -25.45 11.27 12.16
N SER A 368 -24.71 11.15 13.26
CA SER A 368 -25.27 11.24 14.61
C SER A 368 -25.63 12.68 14.99
N HIS A 369 -24.75 13.65 14.65
CA HIS A 369 -25.00 15.07 14.90
C HIS A 369 -26.00 15.67 13.89
N TYR A 370 -26.02 15.15 12.66
CA TYR A 370 -26.88 15.61 11.56
C TYR A 370 -27.67 14.45 10.92
N PRO A 371 -28.72 13.92 11.60
CA PRO A 371 -29.46 12.75 11.10
C PRO A 371 -30.18 12.94 9.75
N SER A 372 -30.43 14.19 9.37
CA SER A 372 -31.09 14.54 8.11
C SER A 372 -30.11 14.86 6.98
N ALA A 373 -28.81 14.98 7.27
CA ALA A 373 -27.80 15.35 6.29
C ALA A 373 -27.56 14.22 5.29
N THR A 374 -27.30 14.59 4.04
CA THR A 374 -26.83 13.65 3.02
C THR A 374 -25.31 13.69 2.96
N VAL A 375 -24.65 12.54 3.06
CA VAL A 375 -23.18 12.45 2.93
C VAL A 375 -22.82 11.72 1.65
N HIS A 376 -22.20 12.45 0.70
CA HIS A 376 -21.60 11.92 -0.51
C HIS A 376 -20.19 11.41 -0.19
N CYS A 377 -20.00 10.10 -0.23
CA CYS A 377 -18.74 9.44 0.12
C CYS A 377 -17.99 8.99 -1.14
N LEU A 378 -16.79 9.53 -1.36
CA LEU A 378 -15.90 9.10 -2.43
C LEU A 378 -15.24 7.76 -2.10
N VAL A 379 -15.42 6.76 -2.97
CA VAL A 379 -14.88 5.41 -2.79
C VAL A 379 -14.42 4.83 -4.12
N ARG A 380 -13.21 4.26 -4.12
CA ARG A 380 -12.69 3.48 -5.25
C ARG A 380 -13.55 2.23 -5.45
N ALA A 381 -14.24 2.09 -6.56
CA ALA A 381 -15.06 0.91 -6.85
C ALA A 381 -15.33 0.82 -8.35
N GLN A 382 -15.89 -0.31 -8.80
CA GLN A 382 -16.37 -0.48 -10.17
C GLN A 382 -17.79 0.06 -10.36
N SER A 383 -18.55 0.25 -9.27
CA SER A 383 -19.93 0.77 -9.31
C SER A 383 -20.35 1.40 -7.98
N SER A 384 -21.35 2.28 -8.01
CA SER A 384 -21.88 2.93 -6.80
C SER A 384 -22.46 1.91 -5.80
N LYS A 385 -23.03 0.80 -6.29
CA LYS A 385 -23.49 -0.30 -5.41
C LYS A 385 -22.33 -0.94 -4.65
N GLN A 386 -21.24 -1.27 -5.36
CA GLN A 386 -20.04 -1.82 -4.72
C GLN A 386 -19.41 -0.80 -3.77
N ALA A 387 -19.36 0.48 -4.15
CA ALA A 387 -18.88 1.56 -3.30
C ALA A 387 -19.69 1.65 -1.99
N PHE A 388 -21.02 1.60 -2.07
CA PHE A 388 -21.91 1.60 -0.90
C PHE A 388 -21.68 0.39 0.00
N GLU A 389 -21.63 -0.81 -0.56
CA GLU A 389 -21.35 -2.03 0.22
C GLU A 389 -19.98 -1.99 0.91
N ARG A 390 -18.98 -1.36 0.28
CA ARG A 390 -17.67 -1.13 0.91
C ARG A 390 -17.79 -0.21 2.13
N ILE A 391 -18.49 0.92 2.02
CA ILE A 391 -18.72 1.84 3.15
C ILE A 391 -19.41 1.09 4.29
N LYS A 392 -20.53 0.42 3.98
CA LYS A 392 -21.31 -0.35 4.94
C LYS A 392 -20.47 -1.43 5.62
N THR A 393 -19.72 -2.21 4.86
CA THR A 393 -18.83 -3.26 5.40
C THR A 393 -17.75 -2.66 6.31
N SER A 394 -17.14 -1.54 5.91
CA SER A 394 -16.14 -0.84 6.72
C SER A 394 -16.73 -0.32 8.04
N CYS A 395 -17.91 0.32 8.01
CA CYS A 395 -18.59 0.80 9.22
C CYS A 395 -19.06 -0.34 10.13
N MET A 396 -19.62 -1.43 9.55
CA MET A 396 -20.04 -2.60 10.31
C MET A 396 -18.87 -3.29 10.99
N GLY A 397 -17.74 -3.46 10.29
CA GLY A 397 -16.51 -4.03 10.84
C GLY A 397 -15.91 -3.21 11.99
N ARG A 398 -16.36 -1.95 12.14
CA ARG A 398 -15.94 -1.03 13.20
C ARG A 398 -17.05 -0.69 14.18
N LEU A 399 -18.19 -1.39 14.11
CA LEU A 399 -19.33 -1.24 15.01
C LEU A 399 -19.98 0.16 15.01
N VAL A 400 -19.89 0.90 13.90
CA VAL A 400 -20.41 2.28 13.77
C VAL A 400 -21.51 2.44 12.71
N TRP A 401 -21.96 1.35 12.08
CA TRP A 401 -23.03 1.39 11.07
C TRP A 401 -24.42 1.46 11.71
N GLN A 402 -25.29 2.32 11.18
CA GLN A 402 -26.70 2.42 11.56
C GLN A 402 -27.61 2.24 10.33
N SER A 403 -28.78 1.62 10.48
CA SER A 403 -29.64 1.19 9.36
C SER A 403 -30.36 2.31 8.62
N ASN A 404 -30.42 3.51 9.18
CA ASN A 404 -31.15 4.69 8.69
C ASN A 404 -30.23 5.80 8.10
N GLN A 405 -28.96 5.49 7.83
CA GLN A 405 -27.97 6.47 7.38
C GLN A 405 -28.21 6.93 5.92
N GLN A 406 -28.26 8.24 5.69
CA GLN A 406 -28.38 8.84 4.35
C GLN A 406 -27.00 8.99 3.67
N VAL A 407 -26.45 7.86 3.21
CA VAL A 407 -25.14 7.81 2.55
C VAL A 407 -25.32 7.63 1.05
N ARG A 408 -24.69 8.50 0.26
CA ARG A 408 -24.56 8.36 -1.21
C ARG A 408 -23.14 7.99 -1.58
N ALA A 409 -22.96 6.85 -2.24
CA ALA A 409 -21.65 6.38 -2.63
C ALA A 409 -21.27 6.92 -4.02
N ILE A 410 -20.14 7.63 -4.10
CA ILE A 410 -19.57 8.22 -5.30
C ILE A 410 -18.35 7.41 -5.72
N VAL A 411 -18.33 6.95 -6.97
CA VAL A 411 -17.19 6.19 -7.49
C VAL A 411 -16.11 7.16 -7.94
N GLY A 412 -14.89 6.97 -7.44
CA GLY A 412 -13.74 7.75 -7.89
C GLY A 412 -12.45 7.36 -7.18
N ASP A 413 -11.35 7.98 -7.57
CA ASP A 413 -9.99 7.78 -7.05
C ASP A 413 -9.29 9.14 -6.87
N LEU A 414 -8.77 9.37 -5.66
CA LEU A 414 -8.06 10.60 -5.30
C LEU A 414 -6.90 10.94 -6.25
N ALA A 415 -6.27 9.92 -6.84
CA ALA A 415 -5.10 10.11 -7.69
C ALA A 415 -5.45 10.54 -9.14
N GLN A 416 -6.74 10.59 -9.48
CA GLN A 416 -7.21 10.93 -10.83
C GLN A 416 -7.73 12.37 -10.90
N PRO A 417 -7.69 13.02 -12.07
CA PRO A 417 -8.32 14.32 -12.28
C PRO A 417 -9.80 14.30 -11.86
N HIS A 418 -10.31 15.41 -11.30
CA HIS A 418 -11.66 15.50 -10.72
C HIS A 418 -11.98 14.33 -9.76
N LEU A 419 -10.97 13.86 -9.02
CA LEU A 419 -11.07 12.72 -8.10
C LEU A 419 -11.57 11.42 -8.78
N GLY A 420 -11.37 11.29 -10.10
CA GLY A 420 -11.84 10.14 -10.90
C GLY A 420 -13.36 10.01 -10.96
N ILE A 421 -14.09 11.08 -10.60
CA ILE A 421 -15.55 11.13 -10.65
C ILE A 421 -15.97 11.39 -12.10
N ALA A 422 -17.02 10.73 -12.56
CA ALA A 422 -17.55 10.96 -13.89
C ALA A 422 -18.03 12.42 -14.05
N GLU A 423 -17.75 13.05 -15.20
CA GLU A 423 -17.96 14.49 -15.40
C GLU A 423 -19.38 14.97 -15.06
N ALA A 424 -20.41 14.20 -15.44
CA ALA A 424 -21.80 14.55 -15.11
C ALA A 424 -22.07 14.54 -13.60
N GLU A 425 -21.46 13.62 -12.87
CA GLU A 425 -21.56 13.52 -11.41
C GLU A 425 -20.72 14.61 -10.73
N TRP A 426 -19.54 14.94 -11.25
CA TRP A 426 -18.71 16.07 -10.82
C TRP A 426 -19.46 17.40 -10.91
N VAL A 427 -20.04 17.70 -12.09
CA VAL A 427 -20.86 18.91 -12.29
C VAL A 427 -22.08 18.93 -11.37
N SER A 428 -22.66 17.77 -11.04
CA SER A 428 -23.73 17.71 -10.04
C SER A 428 -23.21 18.06 -8.64
N LEU A 429 -22.09 17.48 -8.21
CA LEU A 429 -21.50 17.69 -6.89
C LEU A 429 -21.08 19.15 -6.66
N THR A 430 -20.47 19.78 -7.67
CA THR A 430 -20.07 21.20 -7.60
C THR A 430 -21.24 22.14 -7.32
N ARG A 431 -22.49 21.74 -7.60
CA ARG A 431 -23.70 22.54 -7.34
C ARG A 431 -24.40 22.23 -6.03
N VAL A 432 -24.31 20.99 -5.54
CA VAL A 432 -25.13 20.52 -4.41
C VAL A 432 -24.36 20.36 -3.11
N VAL A 433 -23.03 20.23 -3.16
CA VAL A 433 -22.21 20.06 -1.95
C VAL A 433 -22.08 21.41 -1.24
N ASP A 434 -22.26 21.41 0.06
CA ASP A 434 -22.12 22.59 0.92
C ASP A 434 -20.79 22.58 1.68
N VAL A 435 -20.37 21.38 2.14
CA VAL A 435 -19.21 21.20 3.02
C VAL A 435 -18.36 20.02 2.54
N ILE A 436 -17.05 20.22 2.42
CA ILE A 436 -16.09 19.20 2.03
C ILE A 436 -15.23 18.82 3.24
N ILE A 437 -15.17 17.52 3.54
CA ILE A 437 -14.28 16.93 4.53
C ILE A 437 -13.28 16.04 3.78
N HIS A 438 -12.07 16.55 3.60
CA HIS A 438 -11.02 15.87 2.86
C HIS A 438 -10.12 15.04 3.80
N ASN A 439 -10.56 13.83 4.11
CA ASN A 439 -9.85 12.88 4.97
C ASN A 439 -9.11 11.77 4.20
N GLY A 440 -9.48 11.53 2.94
CA GLY A 440 -8.90 10.50 2.11
C GLY A 440 -7.41 10.74 1.85
N ALA A 441 -6.60 9.72 2.11
CA ALA A 441 -5.18 9.70 1.79
C ALA A 441 -4.72 8.25 1.50
N LEU A 442 -3.69 8.09 0.69
CA LEU A 442 -2.86 6.90 0.69
C LEU A 442 -1.90 7.00 1.87
N VAL A 443 -1.97 6.03 2.78
CA VAL A 443 -1.07 5.91 3.93
C VAL A 443 -0.21 4.68 3.74
N HIS A 444 1.11 4.88 3.67
CA HIS A 444 2.07 3.78 3.57
C HIS A 444 3.41 4.20 4.18
N TRP A 445 4.07 3.29 4.87
CA TRP A 445 5.22 3.63 5.73
C TRP A 445 6.53 3.83 4.95
N MET A 446 6.62 3.23 3.76
CA MET A 446 7.88 3.14 3.00
C MET A 446 7.82 3.71 1.58
N TYR A 447 6.66 4.23 1.16
CA TYR A 447 6.57 4.75 -0.20
C TYR A 447 7.28 6.11 -0.28
N PRO A 448 7.92 6.44 -1.42
CA PRO A 448 8.48 7.75 -1.61
C PRO A 448 7.37 8.74 -1.97
N TYR A 449 7.67 10.04 -1.88
CA TYR A 449 6.74 11.14 -2.16
C TYR A 449 5.98 10.97 -3.48
N GLU A 450 6.66 10.55 -4.55
CA GLU A 450 6.10 10.45 -5.90
C GLU A 450 4.91 9.47 -5.98
N LYS A 451 4.86 8.47 -5.08
CA LYS A 451 3.73 7.55 -4.97
C LYS A 451 2.54 8.16 -4.23
N PHE A 452 2.78 9.13 -3.36
CA PHE A 452 1.73 9.86 -2.65
C PHE A 452 1.25 11.10 -3.38
N ARG A 453 2.06 11.68 -4.26
CA ARG A 453 1.76 12.92 -4.97
C ARG A 453 0.36 12.92 -5.60
N GLY A 454 0.01 11.87 -6.34
CA GLY A 454 -1.34 11.73 -6.91
C GLY A 454 -2.45 11.79 -5.84
N PRO A 455 -2.56 10.76 -4.97
CA PRO A 455 -3.69 10.65 -4.05
C PRO A 455 -3.71 11.68 -2.91
N ASN A 456 -2.55 12.17 -2.45
CA ASN A 456 -2.47 13.04 -1.26
C ASN A 456 -2.33 14.53 -1.62
N VAL A 457 -1.73 14.85 -2.78
CA VAL A 457 -1.46 16.24 -3.18
C VAL A 457 -2.41 16.69 -4.30
N LEU A 458 -2.40 16.00 -5.44
CA LEU A 458 -3.31 16.35 -6.55
C LEU A 458 -4.79 16.13 -6.18
N GLY A 459 -5.08 15.11 -5.36
CA GLY A 459 -6.41 14.92 -4.77
C GLY A 459 -6.86 16.09 -3.90
N THR A 460 -5.93 16.76 -3.21
CA THR A 460 -6.21 17.97 -2.42
C THR A 460 -6.51 19.16 -3.33
N LEU A 461 -5.77 19.34 -4.43
CA LEU A 461 -6.06 20.37 -5.43
C LEU A 461 -7.45 20.16 -6.08
N ALA A 462 -7.81 18.93 -6.43
CA ALA A 462 -9.14 18.63 -6.95
C ALA A 462 -10.24 18.89 -5.90
N ALA A 463 -9.97 18.65 -4.61
CA ALA A 463 -10.92 19.01 -3.56
C ALA A 463 -11.10 20.54 -3.43
N LEU A 464 -10.03 21.32 -3.58
CA LEU A 464 -10.09 22.79 -3.65
C LEU A 464 -10.84 23.28 -4.91
N GLU A 465 -10.65 22.61 -6.05
CA GLU A 465 -11.42 22.88 -7.26
C GLU A 465 -12.93 22.66 -7.03
N LEU A 466 -13.31 21.54 -6.41
CA LEU A 466 -14.69 21.28 -6.02
C LEU A 466 -15.23 22.37 -5.07
N ALA A 467 -14.39 22.82 -4.13
CA ALA A 467 -14.73 23.84 -3.15
C ALA A 467 -14.98 25.23 -3.76
N THR A 468 -14.42 25.49 -4.93
CA THR A 468 -14.42 26.83 -5.56
C THR A 468 -15.23 26.91 -6.86
N THR A 469 -15.64 25.76 -7.40
CA THR A 469 -16.45 25.69 -8.62
C THR A 469 -17.94 25.91 -8.31
N HIS A 470 -18.61 26.70 -9.15
CA HIS A 470 -20.01 27.14 -9.06
C HIS A 470 -20.36 28.03 -7.85
N HIS A 471 -20.07 27.59 -6.63
CA HIS A 471 -20.20 28.38 -5.41
C HIS A 471 -19.12 27.96 -4.40
N ILE A 472 -18.77 28.88 -3.51
CA ILE A 472 -17.75 28.65 -2.47
C ILE A 472 -18.32 27.71 -1.40
N LYS A 473 -17.54 26.70 -1.04
CA LYS A 473 -17.85 25.68 -0.02
C LYS A 473 -16.77 25.68 1.04
N SER A 474 -17.09 25.34 2.29
CA SER A 474 -16.04 25.13 3.27
C SER A 474 -15.29 23.84 2.99
N LEU A 475 -13.96 23.88 3.18
CA LEU A 475 -13.10 22.72 3.00
C LEU A 475 -12.29 22.46 4.27
N HIS A 476 -12.54 21.31 4.89
CA HIS A 476 -11.85 20.85 6.09
C HIS A 476 -10.87 19.74 5.71
N TYR A 477 -9.59 20.06 5.72
CA TYR A 477 -8.50 19.14 5.38
C TYR A 477 -7.94 18.46 6.63
N ILE A 478 -7.91 17.13 6.62
CA ILE A 478 -7.30 16.35 7.69
C ILE A 478 -5.83 16.13 7.33
N SER A 479 -4.92 16.72 8.10
CA SER A 479 -3.46 16.62 7.96
C SER A 479 -2.88 15.62 8.98
N THR A 480 -1.67 15.85 9.49
CA THR A 480 -1.01 15.08 10.55
C THR A 480 -0.03 15.97 11.31
N LEU A 481 0.19 15.73 12.60
CA LEU A 481 1.27 16.41 13.34
C LEU A 481 2.68 15.98 12.88
N SER A 482 2.80 14.90 12.11
CA SER A 482 4.07 14.44 11.53
C SER A 482 4.65 15.35 10.43
N VAL A 483 3.93 16.42 10.05
CA VAL A 483 4.46 17.45 9.13
C VAL A 483 5.54 18.32 9.77
N PHE A 484 5.71 18.25 11.09
CA PHE A 484 6.71 19.00 11.85
C PHE A 484 8.00 18.21 12.06
N THR A 485 9.13 18.92 11.95
CA THR A 485 10.48 18.40 12.23
C THR A 485 11.04 19.01 13.52
N LYS A 486 12.05 18.35 14.10
CA LYS A 486 12.77 18.83 15.29
C LYS A 486 13.93 19.77 14.98
N ASP A 487 14.29 19.87 13.72
CA ASP A 487 15.45 20.65 13.31
C ASP A 487 15.17 22.15 13.47
N ASN A 488 16.19 22.88 13.93
CA ASN A 488 16.17 24.35 13.96
C ASN A 488 15.01 24.97 14.77
N LEU A 489 14.53 24.29 15.83
CA LEU A 489 13.55 24.85 16.75
C LEU A 489 14.17 25.98 17.58
N THR A 490 13.47 27.11 17.67
CA THR A 490 13.88 28.21 18.56
C THR A 490 13.63 27.83 20.02
N GLN A 491 14.36 28.46 20.95
CA GLN A 491 14.16 28.20 22.39
C GLN A 491 12.70 28.41 22.82
N SER A 492 12.04 29.44 22.29
CA SER A 492 10.62 29.70 22.57
C SER A 492 9.71 28.53 22.20
N ILE A 493 9.98 27.87 21.06
CA ILE A 493 9.19 26.73 20.59
C ILE A 493 9.52 25.47 21.39
N LEU A 494 10.77 25.30 21.81
CA LEU A 494 11.14 24.22 22.72
C LEU A 494 10.41 24.35 24.08
N ASP A 495 10.23 25.59 24.56
CA ASP A 495 9.59 25.86 25.85
C ASP A 495 8.05 25.76 25.78
N THR A 496 7.43 26.19 24.66
CA THR A 496 5.96 26.33 24.56
C THR A 496 5.29 25.33 23.62
N GLY A 497 6.04 24.64 22.77
CA GLY A 497 5.52 23.81 21.70
C GLY A 497 5.26 24.58 20.39
N ILE A 498 5.15 23.85 19.27
CA ILE A 498 4.84 24.44 17.96
C ILE A 498 3.35 24.82 17.93
N PRO A 499 3.01 26.10 17.72
CA PRO A 499 1.62 26.56 17.73
C PRO A 499 0.88 26.24 16.42
N GLU A 500 -0.44 26.26 16.47
CA GLU A 500 -1.32 26.10 15.29
C GLU A 500 -1.04 27.13 14.18
N SER A 501 -0.54 28.32 14.54
CA SER A 501 -0.21 29.40 13.63
C SER A 501 1.11 29.23 12.85
N ASP A 502 1.80 28.09 13.02
CA ASP A 502 3.07 27.83 12.34
C ASP A 502 2.89 27.64 10.82
N ASP A 503 3.81 28.22 10.04
CA ASP A 503 3.77 28.23 8.56
C ASP A 503 4.39 27.00 7.90
N LEU A 504 4.90 26.05 8.69
CA LEU A 504 5.58 24.82 8.25
C LEU A 504 6.86 25.01 7.44
N GLU A 505 7.37 26.23 7.23
CA GLU A 505 8.53 26.46 6.36
C GLU A 505 9.80 25.80 6.93
N ARG A 506 9.90 25.66 8.25
CA ARG A 506 11.03 24.95 8.89
C ARG A 506 11.12 23.48 8.48
N SER A 507 10.01 22.86 8.14
CA SER A 507 9.94 21.45 7.76
C SER A 507 10.03 21.24 6.25
N ARG A 508 10.16 22.31 5.46
CA ARG A 508 10.16 22.29 4.00
C ARG A 508 11.24 21.42 3.34
N PHE A 509 12.38 21.23 3.99
CA PHE A 509 13.51 20.51 3.39
C PHE A 509 13.88 19.22 4.13
N ASN A 510 13.46 19.06 5.38
CA ASN A 510 13.99 18.03 6.28
C ASN A 510 12.99 16.95 6.69
N ILE A 511 11.81 16.86 6.07
CA ILE A 511 10.92 15.71 6.29
C ILE A 511 11.48 14.49 5.57
N SER A 512 11.63 13.38 6.28
CA SER A 512 12.24 12.15 5.77
C SER A 512 11.23 11.19 5.11
N ALA A 513 10.04 11.04 5.69
CA ALA A 513 9.05 10.07 5.21
C ALA A 513 8.21 10.64 4.05
N GLY A 514 8.04 9.86 2.97
CA GLY A 514 7.29 10.30 1.79
C GLY A 514 5.81 10.62 2.07
N TYR A 515 5.21 9.93 3.04
CA TYR A 515 3.85 10.23 3.49
C TYR A 515 3.79 11.63 4.11
N ASP A 516 4.68 11.92 5.07
CA ASP A 516 4.75 13.20 5.76
C ASP A 516 5.06 14.34 4.79
N GLN A 517 5.98 14.11 3.83
CA GLN A 517 6.25 15.05 2.73
C GLN A 517 4.98 15.39 1.94
N SER A 518 4.18 14.38 1.60
CA SER A 518 2.91 14.58 0.88
C SER A 518 1.86 15.33 1.70
N LYS A 519 1.82 15.10 3.02
CA LYS A 519 0.92 15.81 3.91
C LYS A 519 1.37 17.26 4.08
N TRP A 520 2.68 17.52 4.17
CA TRP A 520 3.25 18.87 4.22
C TRP A 520 2.88 19.67 2.97
N VAL A 521 3.07 19.13 1.76
CA VAL A 521 2.73 19.85 0.51
C VAL A 521 1.24 20.18 0.47
N ALA A 522 0.38 19.21 0.77
CA ALA A 522 -1.07 19.43 0.79
C ALA A 522 -1.49 20.42 1.89
N ASP A 523 -0.91 20.34 3.09
CA ASP A 523 -1.15 21.29 4.19
C ASP A 523 -0.78 22.73 3.79
N LYS A 524 0.41 22.92 3.21
CA LYS A 524 0.84 24.22 2.65
C LYS A 524 -0.09 24.73 1.55
N LEU A 525 -0.58 23.88 0.66
CA LEU A 525 -1.55 24.28 -0.38
C LEU A 525 -2.86 24.78 0.25
N ILE A 526 -3.32 24.15 1.34
CA ILE A 526 -4.50 24.63 2.09
C ILE A 526 -4.20 25.94 2.81
N GLN A 527 -3.02 26.11 3.41
CA GLN A 527 -2.61 27.39 4.02
C GLN A 527 -2.61 28.52 2.98
N GLU A 528 -2.04 28.29 1.79
CA GLU A 528 -2.06 29.25 0.69
C GLU A 528 -3.47 29.54 0.18
N ALA A 529 -4.35 28.53 0.08
CA ALA A 529 -5.75 28.75 -0.24
C ALA A 529 -6.47 29.61 0.81
N HIS A 530 -6.20 29.36 2.10
CA HIS A 530 -6.74 30.17 3.20
C HIS A 530 -6.25 31.62 3.13
N ILE A 531 -4.94 31.85 2.87
CA ILE A 531 -4.36 33.19 2.65
C ILE A 531 -5.04 33.91 1.47
N ARG A 532 -5.46 33.16 0.44
CA ARG A 532 -6.22 33.69 -0.71
C ARG A 532 -7.69 34.00 -0.40
N GLY A 533 -8.14 33.79 0.83
CA GLY A 533 -9.48 34.12 1.31
C GLY A 533 -10.48 32.96 1.25
N TYR A 534 -10.06 31.75 0.87
CA TYR A 534 -10.96 30.59 0.81
C TYR A 534 -11.26 30.03 2.22
N PRO A 535 -12.51 29.62 2.51
CA PRO A 535 -12.92 29.12 3.82
C PRO A 535 -12.42 27.69 4.03
N CYS A 536 -11.14 27.57 4.37
CA CYS A 536 -10.48 26.30 4.59
C CYS A 536 -10.01 26.17 6.05
N THR A 537 -10.13 24.96 6.61
CA THR A 537 -9.47 24.60 7.88
C THR A 537 -8.52 23.43 7.69
N ILE A 538 -7.44 23.40 8.45
CA ILE A 538 -6.48 22.31 8.55
C ILE A 538 -6.60 21.70 9.93
N ILE A 539 -6.75 20.38 10.01
CA ILE A 539 -6.91 19.68 11.28
C ILE A 539 -5.82 18.62 11.34
N ARG A 540 -4.85 18.81 12.23
CA ARG A 540 -3.65 17.96 12.39
C ARG A 540 -3.85 17.05 13.61
N PRO A 541 -4.42 15.84 13.44
CA PRO A 541 -4.46 14.86 14.52
C PRO A 541 -3.06 14.35 14.86
N GLY A 542 -2.88 14.03 16.13
CA GLY A 542 -1.77 13.23 16.64
C GLY A 542 -1.92 11.75 16.28
N PHE A 543 -1.26 10.89 17.04
CA PHE A 543 -1.21 9.46 16.73
C PHE A 543 -2.57 8.80 16.99
N ILE A 544 -3.34 8.53 15.94
CA ILE A 544 -4.69 7.97 16.07
C ILE A 544 -4.62 6.52 16.56
N VAL A 545 -5.37 6.22 17.63
CA VAL A 545 -5.47 4.87 18.22
C VAL A 545 -6.91 4.36 18.24
N GLY A 546 -7.12 3.20 18.85
CA GLY A 546 -8.44 2.57 18.95
C GLY A 546 -9.50 3.47 19.58
N ALA A 547 -10.75 3.17 19.27
CA ALA A 547 -11.90 3.84 19.87
C ALA A 547 -11.95 3.57 21.36
N SER A 548 -12.10 4.62 22.15
CA SER A 548 -12.10 4.56 23.61
C SER A 548 -13.30 3.79 24.17
N GLU A 549 -14.47 3.89 23.52
CA GLU A 549 -15.69 3.24 23.99
C GLU A 549 -15.83 1.80 23.51
N SER A 550 -15.63 1.56 22.21
CA SER A 550 -15.89 0.25 21.59
C SER A 550 -14.68 -0.69 21.59
N GLY A 551 -13.47 -0.17 21.87
CA GLY A 551 -12.22 -0.92 21.79
C GLY A 551 -11.83 -1.33 20.35
N VAL A 552 -12.56 -0.83 19.33
CA VAL A 552 -12.25 -1.11 17.94
C VAL A 552 -10.92 -0.47 17.57
N VAL A 553 -10.01 -1.28 17.04
CA VAL A 553 -8.65 -0.89 16.67
C VAL A 553 -8.37 -1.22 15.22
N ASN A 554 -7.44 -0.48 14.61
CA ASN A 554 -6.80 -0.90 13.38
C ASN A 554 -5.56 -1.74 13.72
N THR A 555 -5.69 -3.07 13.66
CA THR A 555 -4.62 -4.00 14.07
C THR A 555 -3.39 -3.96 13.18
N ASP A 556 -3.49 -3.33 12.00
CA ASP A 556 -2.38 -3.16 11.08
C ASP A 556 -1.53 -1.91 11.36
N ASP A 557 -1.94 -1.04 12.29
CA ASP A 557 -1.16 0.13 12.68
C ASP A 557 0.00 -0.24 13.59
N PHE A 558 1.02 0.63 13.59
CA PHE A 558 2.30 0.40 14.26
C PHE A 558 2.16 -0.01 15.74
N LEU A 559 1.37 0.72 16.53
CA LEU A 559 1.18 0.43 17.95
C LEU A 559 0.67 -0.99 18.17
N TRP A 560 -0.36 -1.39 17.43
CA TRP A 560 -0.99 -2.71 17.62
C TRP A 560 -0.13 -3.84 17.07
N ARG A 561 0.67 -3.59 16.03
CA ARG A 561 1.71 -4.52 15.59
C ARG A 561 2.83 -4.66 16.62
N LEU A 562 3.25 -3.57 17.27
CA LEU A 562 4.21 -3.59 18.36
C LEU A 562 3.69 -4.40 19.55
N VAL A 563 2.46 -4.12 19.99
CA VAL A 563 1.78 -4.88 21.05
C VAL A 563 1.72 -6.37 20.70
N LYS A 564 1.19 -6.71 19.51
CA LYS A 564 1.04 -8.10 19.06
C LYS A 564 2.38 -8.81 18.95
N GLY A 565 3.39 -8.15 18.37
CA GLY A 565 4.71 -8.73 18.18
C GLY A 565 5.46 -8.95 19.49
N SER A 566 5.32 -8.04 20.46
CA SER A 566 5.87 -8.21 21.81
C SER A 566 5.22 -9.38 22.54
N ILE A 567 3.90 -9.53 22.43
CA ILE A 567 3.17 -10.70 22.97
C ILE A 567 3.66 -12.01 22.34
N GLN A 568 3.79 -12.05 21.01
CA GLN A 568 4.29 -13.23 20.30
C GLN A 568 5.73 -13.59 20.68
N LEU A 569 6.58 -12.59 20.94
CA LEU A 569 7.96 -12.78 21.37
C LEU A 569 8.07 -13.16 22.86
N GLY A 570 7.01 -12.93 23.65
CA GLY A 570 7.03 -13.01 25.11
C GLY A 570 7.95 -11.96 25.76
N LYS A 571 8.34 -10.93 25.00
CA LYS A 571 9.32 -9.90 25.39
C LYS A 571 8.88 -8.56 24.87
N ALA A 572 8.96 -7.53 25.71
CA ALA A 572 8.72 -6.15 25.32
C ALA A 572 9.96 -5.28 25.57
N PRO A 573 10.23 -4.30 24.71
CA PRO A 573 11.36 -3.40 24.88
C PRO A 573 11.03 -2.32 25.92
N ILE A 574 12.04 -1.86 26.66
CA ILE A 574 12.00 -0.55 27.31
C ILE A 574 12.06 0.52 26.23
N MET A 575 11.06 1.39 26.17
CA MET A 575 10.98 2.52 25.27
C MET A 575 10.72 3.80 26.06
N ASP A 576 11.80 4.50 26.42
CA ASP A 576 11.77 5.77 27.17
C ASP A 576 11.41 6.95 26.26
N CYS A 577 10.33 6.80 25.51
CA CYS A 577 9.72 7.83 24.70
C CYS A 577 8.22 7.89 24.98
N THR A 578 7.65 9.06 24.72
CA THR A 578 6.23 9.28 24.87
C THR A 578 5.62 9.69 23.54
N VAL A 579 4.35 9.36 23.35
CA VAL A 579 3.60 9.70 22.14
C VAL A 579 2.21 10.16 22.56
N ASN A 580 1.70 11.19 21.90
CA ASN A 580 0.33 11.61 22.13
C ASN A 580 -0.62 10.75 21.32
N MET A 581 -1.31 9.83 22.00
CA MET A 581 -2.28 8.93 21.41
C MET A 581 -3.68 9.54 21.46
N CYS A 582 -4.34 9.65 20.31
CA CYS A 582 -5.66 10.24 20.18
C CYS A 582 -6.69 9.16 19.83
N PRO A 583 -7.64 8.81 20.72
CA PRO A 583 -8.70 7.86 20.38
C PRO A 583 -9.50 8.33 19.17
N VAL A 584 -9.74 7.45 18.21
CA VAL A 584 -10.35 7.80 16.91
C VAL A 584 -11.75 8.40 17.04
N ASP A 585 -12.52 7.99 18.05
CA ASP A 585 -13.84 8.50 18.40
C ASP A 585 -13.77 9.95 18.91
N TYR A 586 -12.79 10.28 19.74
CA TYR A 586 -12.53 11.66 20.17
C TYR A 586 -12.08 12.55 19.00
N VAL A 587 -11.18 12.04 18.16
CA VAL A 587 -10.71 12.78 16.97
C VAL A 587 -11.88 13.08 16.04
N ALA A 588 -12.76 12.11 15.79
CA ALA A 588 -13.96 12.29 14.97
C ALA A 588 -14.95 13.30 15.59
N GLU A 589 -15.17 13.26 16.90
CA GLU A 589 -16.03 14.22 17.61
C GLU A 589 -15.48 15.66 17.51
N ILE A 590 -14.18 15.86 17.74
CA ILE A 590 -13.53 17.17 17.62
C ILE A 590 -13.62 17.67 16.18
N LEU A 591 -13.33 16.81 15.19
CA LEU A 591 -13.46 17.13 13.77
C LEU A 591 -14.85 17.63 13.42
N VAL A 592 -15.90 16.89 13.81
CA VAL A 592 -17.27 17.27 13.51
C VAL A 592 -17.64 18.59 14.19
N ARG A 593 -17.18 18.84 15.42
CA ARG A 593 -17.39 20.14 16.09
C ARG A 593 -16.71 21.29 15.37
N ILE A 594 -15.46 21.11 14.91
CA ILE A 594 -14.74 22.12 14.12
C ILE A 594 -15.50 22.42 12.81
N VAL A 595 -15.97 21.39 12.12
CA VAL A 595 -16.79 21.52 10.90
C VAL A 595 -18.08 22.30 11.16
N SER A 596 -18.60 22.22 12.39
CA SER A 596 -19.85 22.85 12.80
C SER A 596 -19.70 24.29 13.30
N GLU A 597 -18.47 24.78 13.46
CA GLU A 597 -18.17 26.08 14.07
C GLU A 597 -17.73 27.09 12.99
N PRO A 598 -18.54 28.11 12.67
CA PRO A 598 -18.20 29.11 11.65
C PRO A 598 -16.88 29.83 11.92
N LYS A 599 -16.57 30.09 13.20
CA LYS A 599 -15.31 30.74 13.60
C LYS A 599 -14.08 29.91 13.29
N ALA A 600 -14.21 28.58 13.18
CA ALA A 600 -13.07 27.73 12.87
C ALA A 600 -12.46 28.04 11.49
N LEU A 601 -13.29 28.50 10.55
CA LEU A 601 -12.86 28.95 9.23
C LEU A 601 -12.04 30.25 9.28
N THR A 602 -12.12 31.02 10.37
CA THR A 602 -11.25 32.19 10.60
C THR A 602 -9.92 31.82 11.26
N THR A 603 -9.93 30.81 12.15
CA THR A 603 -8.73 30.33 12.85
C THR A 603 -7.81 29.52 11.95
N GLY A 604 -8.40 28.77 11.01
CA GLY A 604 -7.70 28.15 9.88
C GLY A 604 -6.94 26.86 10.19
N THR A 605 -6.34 26.67 11.37
CA THR A 605 -5.56 25.45 11.69
C THR A 605 -5.80 24.98 13.12
N PHE A 606 -5.87 23.66 13.32
CA PHE A 606 -6.12 23.01 14.60
C PHE A 606 -5.17 21.85 14.87
N HIS A 607 -4.58 21.81 16.06
CA HIS A 607 -3.81 20.67 16.56
C HIS A 607 -4.71 19.79 17.43
N VAL A 608 -5.03 18.59 16.96
CA VAL A 608 -5.86 17.64 17.71
C VAL A 608 -4.95 16.65 18.42
N ASN A 609 -4.68 16.94 19.69
CA ASN A 609 -3.69 16.23 20.46
C ASN A 609 -4.22 15.81 21.84
N ALA A 610 -3.68 14.73 22.39
CA ALA A 610 -4.00 14.32 23.76
C ALA A 610 -3.38 15.32 24.76
N PRO A 611 -4.08 15.66 25.86
CA PRO A 611 -3.58 16.64 26.84
C PRO A 611 -2.38 16.12 27.65
N ALA A 612 -2.14 14.82 27.64
CA ALA A 612 -1.00 14.19 28.29
C ALA A 612 -0.38 13.14 27.36
N PRO A 613 0.96 13.11 27.22
CA PRO A 613 1.63 12.14 26.40
C PRO A 613 1.61 10.76 27.06
N PHE A 614 1.45 9.73 26.24
CA PHE A 614 1.38 8.33 26.66
C PHE A 614 2.78 7.69 26.59
N SER A 615 3.20 6.99 27.64
CA SER A 615 4.47 6.25 27.66
C SER A 615 4.30 4.86 27.07
N TYR A 616 5.14 4.46 26.11
CA TYR A 616 5.07 3.11 25.54
C TYR A 616 5.29 2.01 26.60
N ASN A 617 6.09 2.29 27.62
CA ASN A 617 6.30 1.37 28.75
C ASN A 617 4.98 1.08 29.47
N ASP A 618 4.08 2.07 29.59
CA ASP A 618 2.78 1.89 30.24
C ASP A 618 1.90 0.89 29.47
N VAL A 619 1.98 0.82 28.13
CA VAL A 619 1.27 -0.21 27.35
C VAL A 619 1.71 -1.60 27.81
N PHE A 620 3.02 -1.83 27.88
CA PHE A 620 3.56 -3.15 28.22
C PHE A 620 3.28 -3.52 29.68
N ASP A 621 3.29 -2.55 30.59
CA ASP A 621 2.90 -2.74 31.97
C ASP A 621 1.43 -3.14 32.10
N GLN A 622 0.54 -2.47 31.37
CA GLN A 622 -0.87 -2.84 31.33
C GLN A 622 -1.08 -4.25 30.77
N LEU A 623 -0.37 -4.65 29.71
CA LEU A 623 -0.44 -6.02 29.19
C LEU A 623 -0.07 -7.07 30.26
N ARG A 624 0.93 -6.80 31.10
CA ARG A 624 1.27 -7.69 32.22
C ARG A 624 0.16 -7.76 33.26
N VAL A 625 -0.49 -6.64 33.57
CA VAL A 625 -1.66 -6.58 34.46
C VAL A 625 -2.83 -7.40 33.89
N TYR A 626 -3.02 -7.39 32.57
CA TYR A 626 -4.03 -8.21 31.87
C TYR A 626 -3.66 -9.70 31.75
N GLY A 627 -2.53 -10.13 32.30
CA GLY A 627 -2.15 -11.54 32.40
C GLY A 627 -1.24 -12.05 31.28
N PHE A 628 -0.69 -11.18 30.43
CA PHE A 628 0.32 -11.59 29.45
C PHE A 628 1.70 -11.74 30.14
N THR A 629 2.33 -12.90 29.95
CA THR A 629 3.70 -13.13 30.41
C THR A 629 4.70 -12.44 29.48
N LEU A 630 5.10 -11.22 29.85
CA LEU A 630 6.08 -10.41 29.10
C LEU A 630 7.31 -10.14 29.95
N GLU A 631 8.48 -10.50 29.43
CA GLU A 631 9.77 -10.08 29.98
C GLU A 631 10.14 -8.70 29.41
N ILE A 632 10.32 -7.70 30.28
CA ILE A 632 10.74 -6.35 29.88
C ILE A 632 12.27 -6.32 29.79
N ILE A 633 12.82 -5.92 28.64
CA ILE A 633 14.26 -5.95 28.36
C ILE A 633 14.71 -4.70 27.61
N ASP A 634 16.01 -4.39 27.66
CA ASP A 634 16.58 -3.24 26.95
C ASP A 634 16.31 -3.32 25.44
N TYR A 635 15.98 -2.17 24.82
CA TYR A 635 15.64 -2.07 23.40
C TYR A 635 16.67 -2.75 22.46
N PRO A 636 18.01 -2.53 22.59
CA PRO A 636 18.97 -3.19 21.72
C PRO A 636 19.01 -4.72 21.87
N ILE A 637 18.70 -5.24 23.07
CA ILE A 637 18.62 -6.68 23.33
C ILE A 637 17.34 -7.24 22.70
N TRP A 638 16.22 -6.54 22.89
CA TRP A 638 14.95 -6.89 22.26
C TRP A 638 15.05 -6.95 20.74
N CYS A 639 15.73 -5.99 20.11
CA CYS A 639 16.02 -5.98 18.68
C CYS A 639 16.76 -7.24 18.21
N LYS A 640 17.69 -7.77 19.01
CA LYS A 640 18.39 -9.04 18.70
C LYS A 640 17.44 -10.24 18.76
N HIS A 641 16.58 -10.30 19.78
CA HIS A 641 15.57 -11.36 19.90
C HIS A 641 14.56 -11.31 18.76
N LEU A 642 14.09 -10.10 18.40
CA LEU A 642 13.18 -9.90 17.29
C LEU A 642 13.81 -10.35 15.96
N LYS A 643 15.06 -9.95 15.68
CA LYS A 643 15.83 -10.42 14.51
C LYS A 643 15.94 -11.94 14.45
N ALA A 644 16.18 -12.59 15.58
CA ALA A 644 16.32 -14.04 15.65
C ALA A 644 14.98 -14.77 15.41
N ALA A 645 13.87 -14.19 15.88
CA ALA A 645 12.52 -14.75 15.75
C ALA A 645 11.89 -14.51 14.37
N ALA A 646 12.32 -13.48 13.65
CA ALA A 646 11.75 -13.02 12.39
C ALA A 646 12.48 -13.61 11.16
N GLN A 647 12.48 -14.93 10.99
CA GLN A 647 13.12 -15.57 9.83
C GLN A 647 12.22 -15.60 8.59
N LYS A 648 10.88 -15.63 8.78
CA LYS A 648 9.85 -15.57 7.73
C LYS A 648 8.79 -14.50 8.03
N PRO A 649 8.10 -13.98 7.00
CA PRO A 649 7.11 -12.90 7.14
C PRO A 649 5.98 -13.12 8.14
N ASP A 650 5.58 -14.37 8.37
CA ASP A 650 4.46 -14.72 9.24
C ASP A 650 4.89 -15.06 10.69
N ASP A 651 6.20 -15.10 10.97
CA ASP A 651 6.73 -15.58 12.25
C ASP A 651 6.46 -14.60 13.40
N ASN A 652 6.38 -13.30 13.10
CA ASN A 652 6.04 -12.26 14.09
C ASN A 652 5.35 -11.07 13.41
N ALA A 653 4.37 -10.46 14.08
CA ALA A 653 3.61 -9.31 13.60
C ALA A 653 4.48 -8.07 13.33
N LEU A 654 5.65 -7.98 13.96
CA LEU A 654 6.65 -6.94 13.74
C LEU A 654 7.56 -7.21 12.54
N TYR A 655 7.48 -8.37 11.88
CA TYR A 655 8.37 -8.70 10.76
C TYR A 655 8.30 -7.64 9.65
N SER A 656 7.10 -7.19 9.28
CA SER A 656 6.94 -6.14 8.27
C SER A 656 7.45 -4.76 8.72
N LEU A 657 7.69 -4.59 10.02
CA LEU A 657 8.17 -3.38 10.67
C LEU A 657 9.59 -3.51 11.19
N LEU A 658 10.27 -4.65 10.94
CA LEU A 658 11.59 -4.95 11.49
C LEU A 658 12.53 -3.78 11.25
N MET A 659 12.43 -3.11 10.12
CA MET A 659 13.24 -1.92 9.83
C MET A 659 13.02 -0.76 10.76
N PHE A 660 11.78 -0.31 10.86
CA PHE A 660 11.40 0.81 11.71
C PHE A 660 11.71 0.54 13.19
N VAL A 661 11.71 -0.72 13.57
CA VAL A 661 11.88 -1.24 14.93
C VAL A 661 13.32 -1.67 15.23
N LEU A 662 14.22 -1.66 14.25
CA LEU A 662 15.64 -1.99 14.45
C LEU A 662 16.55 -0.78 14.29
N ASP A 663 16.08 0.25 13.59
CA ASP A 663 16.57 1.61 13.69
C ASP A 663 16.24 2.14 15.11
N ASN A 664 16.83 3.24 15.57
CA ASN A 664 16.65 3.74 16.94
C ASN A 664 15.24 4.31 17.17
N LEU A 665 14.21 3.45 17.17
CA LEU A 665 12.80 3.80 17.26
C LEU A 665 12.47 4.75 18.42
N PRO A 666 13.04 4.60 19.64
CA PRO A 666 12.79 5.58 20.71
C PRO A 666 13.15 7.01 20.31
N GLU A 667 14.22 7.19 19.55
CA GLU A 667 14.64 8.49 19.02
C GLU A 667 13.72 8.94 17.87
N MET A 668 13.36 8.04 16.95
CA MET A 668 12.45 8.34 15.83
C MET A 668 11.02 8.70 16.27
N MET A 669 10.55 8.13 17.37
CA MET A 669 9.22 8.36 17.93
C MET A 669 9.17 9.58 18.87
N ASN A 670 10.30 10.24 19.06
CA ASN A 670 10.38 11.46 19.82
C ASN A 670 9.97 12.63 18.89
N PHE A 671 8.68 12.97 18.87
CA PHE A 671 8.15 14.11 18.10
C PHE A 671 8.40 15.45 18.80
N PRO A 672 8.42 16.59 18.08
CA PRO A 672 8.52 17.89 18.72
C PRO A 672 7.30 18.15 19.62
N THR A 673 7.48 18.95 20.67
CA THR A 673 6.37 19.41 21.50
C THR A 673 5.43 20.26 20.65
N ILE A 674 4.12 19.98 20.72
CA ILE A 674 3.08 20.69 19.97
C ILE A 674 2.21 21.44 20.97
N ASN A 675 1.90 22.71 20.66
CA ASN A 675 1.02 23.57 21.43
C ASN A 675 -0.36 23.65 20.75
#